data_AF-A0A1D8GIT3-F1
#
_entry.id   AF-A0A1D8GIT3-F1
#
_cell.length_a   1.000
_cell.length_b   1.000
_cell.length_c   1.000
_cell.angle_alpha   90.00
_cell.angle_beta   90.00
_cell.angle_gamma   90.00
#
_symmetry.space_group_name_H-M   'P 1'
#
loop_
_entity.id
_entity.type
_entity.pdbx_description
1 polymer ?
#
loop_
_entity_poly.entity_id
_entity_poly.type
_entity_poly.pdbx_seq_one_letter_code
_entity_poly.pdbx_strand_id
1 'polypeptide(L)'
;MEKVLNYLKKIFPFFLGSFLCISVNIMHQFKLLQKIGLSDTFSFIVAQILIMGVIGLTFYRRTKNNQMEEEVARLLQFDLSQTKKTNDRMGWEKTLYDFINQLRSLTADIYGMIRSAEGMGYVLSQDVATIELSAQQVATAVGEVAAGNSHIVNLVSDTSRNIASTDRFVQQVQLDMEGIQDYGIKMTKAVDEGQAIIEGQRRSITGSIKHFRKIQEKTVQLEAVAMEINEITHTISMVSEQTNLLALNATIEAARAGEGGRGFTVVANEIKKLSDNSKLSTERINRLVAKITKEITQIVEVVNASSKTVEAQEHMIKDTEEAFRLINTSVTAINNEINSIFSKIKELNQYSTNSYRAIENISAVTEETAAGAQEVGASIEEQAASIALINERVLEFSQKVKGVSQKLEKFQYIKIAHTEFDFAILQAEIFKKIVQKRLGLAVEAVQLNSNEIWRSLAEGKVECSLSPWMPYSWASLAQKYKACIDDLGGNLYGCKYGLVVPEYVEANTIQDLNKIRMDVKETIYSIQRRTKVGALAAETLRAYNLQGFHIEHKDENGMLAELELRIKKKEPVVITGWQPHKIFGTYQLKFLQDPQEVFGKEEYCTTLIRKDFQKDYPEVYEIIKDFKLDIKAIHEALHHIDKGMSFSKAADWYISKN
;
A
#
# COMPACT_ATOMS: atom_id res chain seq x y z
N MET A 1 92.30 31.62 -11.27
CA MET A 1 91.47 30.56 -11.88
C MET A 1 91.98 29.15 -11.59
N GLU A 2 93.28 28.85 -11.66
CA GLU A 2 93.83 27.51 -11.36
C GLU A 2 93.56 26.99 -9.93
N LYS A 3 93.60 27.84 -8.90
CA LYS A 3 93.27 27.44 -7.52
C LYS A 3 91.81 27.01 -7.35
N VAL A 4 90.89 27.58 -8.14
CA VAL A 4 89.46 27.24 -8.13
C VAL A 4 89.23 25.94 -8.90
N LEU A 5 89.94 25.74 -10.03
CA LEU A 5 89.87 24.50 -10.82
C LEU A 5 90.44 23.28 -10.05
N ASN A 6 91.52 23.46 -9.29
CA ASN A 6 92.11 22.39 -8.47
C ASN A 6 91.25 22.06 -7.23
N TYR A 7 90.52 23.03 -6.68
CA TYR A 7 89.57 22.79 -5.59
C TYR A 7 88.30 22.08 -6.09
N LEU A 8 87.81 22.45 -7.27
CA LEU A 8 86.71 21.78 -7.95
C LEU A 8 87.07 20.32 -8.29
N LYS A 9 88.30 20.03 -8.77
CA LYS A 9 88.76 18.66 -9.05
C LYS A 9 88.85 17.75 -7.81
N LYS A 10 89.13 18.28 -6.61
CA LYS A 10 89.18 17.48 -5.36
C LYS A 10 87.80 17.14 -4.79
N ILE A 11 86.79 17.96 -5.09
CA ILE A 11 85.44 17.82 -4.55
C ILE A 11 84.52 17.06 -5.51
N PHE A 12 84.79 17.13 -6.82
CA PHE A 12 84.00 16.49 -7.88
C PHE A 12 83.75 14.97 -7.71
N PRO A 13 84.72 14.12 -7.27
CA PRO A 13 84.46 12.68 -7.15
C PRO A 13 83.58 12.33 -5.95
N PHE A 14 83.63 13.10 -4.85
CA PHE A 14 82.71 12.93 -3.72
C PHE A 14 81.28 13.36 -4.06
N PHE A 15 81.14 14.41 -4.87
CA PHE A 15 79.86 14.88 -5.39
C PHE A 15 79.27 13.92 -6.42
N LEU A 16 80.07 13.35 -7.34
CA LEU A 16 79.56 12.43 -8.34
C LEU A 16 79.09 11.11 -7.71
N GLY A 17 79.80 10.59 -6.70
CA GLY A 17 79.44 9.34 -6.03
C GLY A 17 78.19 9.43 -5.15
N SER A 18 78.05 10.52 -4.38
CA SER A 18 76.85 10.75 -3.56
C SER A 18 75.64 11.18 -4.40
N PHE A 19 75.85 11.96 -5.47
CA PHE A 19 74.79 12.29 -6.43
C PHE A 19 74.38 11.08 -7.28
N LEU A 20 75.29 10.18 -7.67
CA LEU A 20 74.94 8.90 -8.30
C LEU A 20 74.20 7.98 -7.33
N CYS A 21 74.63 7.87 -6.07
CA CYS A 21 73.92 7.05 -5.09
C CYS A 21 72.51 7.58 -4.80
N ILE A 22 72.36 8.90 -4.64
CA ILE A 22 71.05 9.54 -4.43
C ILE A 22 70.19 9.40 -5.68
N SER A 23 70.72 9.63 -6.89
CA SER A 23 69.96 9.49 -8.14
C SER A 23 69.60 8.04 -8.49
N VAL A 24 70.46 7.06 -8.21
CA VAL A 24 70.17 5.64 -8.39
C VAL A 24 69.15 5.15 -7.35
N ASN A 25 69.23 5.62 -6.10
CA ASN A 25 68.26 5.29 -5.06
C ASN A 25 66.90 5.97 -5.32
N ILE A 26 66.89 7.21 -5.83
CA ILE A 26 65.70 7.91 -6.34
C ILE A 26 65.10 7.16 -7.53
N MET A 27 65.90 6.70 -8.49
CA MET A 27 65.42 6.01 -9.69
C MET A 27 64.87 4.60 -9.38
N HIS A 28 65.42 3.93 -8.37
CA HIS A 28 64.91 2.64 -7.88
C HIS A 28 63.61 2.80 -7.06
N GLN A 29 63.51 3.83 -6.22
CA GLN A 29 62.27 4.17 -5.49
C GLN A 29 61.18 4.67 -6.45
N PHE A 30 61.55 5.38 -7.52
CA PHE A 30 60.65 5.88 -8.57
C PHE A 30 59.91 4.74 -9.29
N LYS A 31 60.61 3.65 -9.65
CA LYS A 31 59.99 2.46 -10.26
C LYS A 31 59.04 1.70 -9.31
N LEU A 32 59.29 1.75 -8.00
CA LEU A 32 58.43 1.13 -7.01
C LEU A 32 57.17 1.98 -6.73
N LEU A 33 57.30 3.31 -6.76
CA LEU A 33 56.24 4.27 -6.48
C LEU A 33 55.31 4.52 -7.68
N GLN A 34 55.81 4.37 -8.92
CA GLN A 34 54.98 4.41 -10.13
C GLN A 34 53.94 3.28 -10.15
N LYS A 35 54.25 2.14 -9.53
CA LYS A 35 53.31 1.01 -9.36
C LYS A 35 52.20 1.27 -8.34
N ILE A 36 52.30 2.34 -7.52
CA ILE A 36 51.37 2.65 -6.42
C ILE A 36 50.58 3.95 -6.73
N GLY A 37 50.85 4.64 -7.84
CA GLY A 37 50.05 5.79 -8.32
C GLY A 37 50.30 7.12 -7.60
N LEU A 38 51.43 7.28 -6.90
CA LEU A 38 51.76 8.46 -6.07
C LEU A 38 52.97 9.24 -6.62
N SER A 39 53.08 9.42 -7.94
CA SER A 39 54.22 10.11 -8.58
C SER A 39 54.36 11.58 -8.14
N ASP A 40 53.23 12.24 -7.88
CA ASP A 40 53.20 13.70 -7.72
C ASP A 40 53.51 14.12 -6.28
N THR A 41 53.11 13.31 -5.29
CA THR A 41 53.39 13.55 -3.87
C THR A 41 54.86 13.26 -3.51
N PHE A 42 55.49 12.26 -4.15
CA PHE A 42 56.91 12.01 -3.98
C PHE A 42 57.77 13.09 -4.64
N SER A 43 57.39 13.55 -5.83
CA SER A 43 58.03 14.69 -6.50
C SER A 43 57.93 15.96 -5.65
N PHE A 44 56.79 16.17 -4.98
CA PHE A 44 56.58 17.27 -4.05
C PHE A 44 57.48 17.19 -2.80
N ILE A 45 57.57 16.02 -2.15
CA ILE A 45 58.44 15.83 -0.97
C ILE A 45 59.92 15.95 -1.34
N VAL A 46 60.34 15.41 -2.49
CA VAL A 46 61.71 15.53 -2.99
C VAL A 46 62.05 16.97 -3.37
N ALA A 47 61.11 17.71 -3.98
CA ALA A 47 61.27 19.14 -4.24
C ALA A 47 61.38 19.94 -2.93
N GLN A 48 60.58 19.62 -1.92
CA GLN A 48 60.65 20.23 -0.59
C GLN A 48 61.99 19.97 0.10
N ILE A 49 62.50 18.73 0.05
CA ILE A 49 63.80 18.36 0.62
C ILE A 49 64.95 19.01 -0.16
N LEU A 50 64.86 19.11 -1.48
CA LEU A 50 65.84 19.80 -2.32
C LEU A 50 65.84 21.31 -2.07
N ILE A 51 64.66 21.91 -1.92
CA ILE A 51 64.52 23.33 -1.56
C ILE A 51 65.07 23.57 -0.15
N MET A 52 64.73 22.75 0.83
CA MET A 52 65.30 22.83 2.19
C MET A 52 66.82 22.62 2.21
N GLY A 53 67.33 21.71 1.40
CA GLY A 53 68.77 21.47 1.24
C GLY A 53 69.49 22.64 0.58
N VAL A 54 68.91 23.24 -0.46
CA VAL A 54 69.48 24.40 -1.17
C VAL A 54 69.43 25.66 -0.29
N ILE A 55 68.34 25.87 0.45
CA ILE A 55 68.19 26.95 1.44
C ILE A 55 69.23 26.75 2.56
N GLY A 56 69.33 25.55 3.12
CA GLY A 56 70.33 25.22 4.15
C GLY A 56 71.78 25.46 3.69
N LEU A 57 72.12 25.08 2.45
CA LEU A 57 73.46 25.28 1.86
C LEU A 57 73.80 26.73 1.52
N THR A 58 72.81 27.51 1.07
CA THR A 58 73.02 28.95 0.77
C THR A 58 73.12 29.78 2.05
N PHE A 59 72.45 29.38 3.12
CA PHE A 59 72.49 30.06 4.42
C PHE A 59 73.66 29.63 5.33
N TYR A 60 74.05 28.35 5.34
CA TYR A 60 75.25 27.88 6.05
C TYR A 60 76.53 28.60 5.60
N ARG A 61 76.56 29.06 4.34
CA ARG A 61 77.67 29.87 3.80
C ARG A 61 77.70 31.32 4.29
N ARG A 62 76.65 31.85 4.94
CA ARG A 62 76.48 33.30 5.16
C ARG A 62 76.49 33.75 6.62
N THR A 63 76.25 32.90 7.61
CA THR A 63 76.25 33.30 9.04
C THR A 63 76.70 32.18 9.99
N LYS A 64 77.71 32.46 10.83
CA LYS A 64 78.13 31.64 11.97
C LYS A 64 77.24 31.98 13.19
N ASN A 65 75.98 31.56 13.20
CA ASN A 65 75.04 31.89 14.29
C ASN A 65 74.33 30.62 14.80
N ASN A 66 74.60 30.21 16.05
CA ASN A 66 74.13 28.94 16.64
C ASN A 66 72.59 28.83 16.68
N GLN A 67 71.86 29.95 16.73
CA GLN A 67 70.38 29.94 16.70
C GLN A 67 69.81 29.41 15.37
N MET A 68 70.52 29.60 14.25
CA MET A 68 70.05 29.14 12.93
C MET A 68 70.23 27.63 12.77
N GLU A 69 71.29 27.06 13.35
CA GLU A 69 71.48 25.60 13.38
C GLU A 69 70.37 24.90 14.17
N GLU A 70 69.90 25.49 15.28
CA GLU A 70 68.77 24.96 16.05
C GLU A 70 67.42 25.08 15.30
N GLU A 71 67.15 26.19 14.60
CA GLU A 71 65.95 26.32 13.77
C GLU A 71 65.97 25.35 12.58
N VAL A 72 67.09 25.20 11.89
CA VAL A 72 67.22 24.25 10.76
C VAL A 72 67.18 22.80 11.24
N ALA A 73 67.78 22.46 12.38
CA ALA A 73 67.70 21.12 12.97
C ALA A 73 66.27 20.73 13.35
N ARG A 74 65.48 21.68 13.86
CA ARG A 74 64.04 21.48 14.14
C ARG A 74 63.23 21.26 12.86
N LEU A 75 63.48 22.03 11.81
CA LEU A 75 62.84 21.84 10.51
C LEU A 75 63.18 20.48 9.88
N LEU A 76 64.42 20.01 10.05
CA LEU A 76 64.85 18.68 9.63
C LEU A 76 64.17 17.55 10.43
N GLN A 77 63.67 17.86 11.63
CA GLN A 77 62.86 16.97 12.46
C GLN A 77 61.34 17.16 12.24
N PHE A 78 60.92 17.97 11.27
CA PHE A 78 59.51 18.33 11.00
C PHE A 78 58.81 19.04 12.17
N ASP A 79 59.58 19.61 13.09
CA ASP A 79 59.09 20.44 14.19
C ASP A 79 58.89 21.87 13.68
N LEU A 80 57.62 22.20 13.45
CA LEU A 80 57.18 23.53 13.03
C LEU A 80 56.63 24.33 14.21
N SER A 81 56.88 23.99 15.48
CA SER A 81 56.14 24.57 16.61
C SER A 81 56.66 25.90 17.15
N GLN A 82 57.94 26.21 16.96
CA GLN A 82 58.60 27.31 17.67
C GLN A 82 59.23 28.32 16.70
N THR A 83 58.61 29.50 16.57
CA THR A 83 59.27 30.67 15.99
C THR A 83 58.93 31.91 16.82
N LYS A 84 59.87 32.38 17.66
CA LYS A 84 59.69 33.57 18.49
C LYS A 84 59.29 34.77 17.63
N LYS A 85 58.09 35.32 17.85
CA LYS A 85 57.61 36.55 17.21
C LYS A 85 58.36 37.75 17.81
N THR A 86 59.43 38.21 17.17
CA THR A 86 60.13 39.44 17.53
C THR A 86 59.88 40.50 16.46
N ASN A 87 59.45 41.70 16.88
CA ASN A 87 59.16 42.83 16.00
C ASN A 87 60.40 43.43 15.30
N ASP A 88 61.59 42.91 15.59
CA ASP A 88 62.89 43.46 15.17
C ASP A 88 63.63 42.56 14.15
N ARG A 89 62.92 41.66 13.47
CA ARG A 89 63.51 40.79 12.44
C ARG A 89 63.69 41.53 11.12
N MET A 90 64.92 41.88 10.73
CA MET A 90 65.27 42.37 9.40
C MET A 90 66.02 41.30 8.57
N GLY A 91 65.58 41.04 7.35
CA GLY A 91 66.25 40.15 6.39
C GLY A 91 65.74 38.70 6.43
N TRP A 92 66.65 37.74 6.62
CA TRP A 92 66.40 36.31 6.40
C TRP A 92 65.49 35.63 7.44
N GLU A 93 65.50 36.12 8.69
CA GLU A 93 64.67 35.59 9.77
C GLU A 93 63.16 35.77 9.49
N LYS A 94 62.81 36.80 8.73
CA LYS A 94 61.44 37.05 8.24
C LYS A 94 61.09 36.09 7.09
N THR A 95 61.98 35.92 6.11
CA THR A 95 61.76 34.99 4.99
C THR A 95 61.64 33.53 5.44
N LEU A 96 62.45 33.11 6.41
CA LEU A 96 62.37 31.78 7.01
C LEU A 96 61.06 31.60 7.78
N TYR A 97 60.65 32.61 8.55
CA TYR A 97 59.36 32.61 9.25
C TYR A 97 58.17 32.52 8.27
N ASP A 98 58.18 33.29 7.18
CA ASP A 98 57.13 33.27 6.16
C ASP A 98 57.08 31.91 5.45
N PHE A 99 58.23 31.30 5.14
CA PHE A 99 58.31 29.96 4.57
C PHE A 99 57.77 28.87 5.53
N ILE A 100 58.15 28.92 6.80
CA ILE A 100 57.64 28.01 7.84
C ILE A 100 56.12 28.12 7.96
N ASN A 101 55.56 29.34 7.90
CA ASN A 101 54.11 29.54 7.92
C ASN A 101 53.41 29.03 6.66
N GLN A 102 54.01 29.18 5.48
CA GLN A 102 53.48 28.56 4.26
C GLN A 102 53.50 27.03 4.35
N LEU A 103 54.55 26.44 4.90
CA LEU A 103 54.61 25.00 5.15
C LEU A 103 53.56 24.56 6.16
N ARG A 104 53.39 25.28 7.28
CA ARG A 104 52.33 25.02 8.26
C ARG A 104 50.94 25.05 7.62
N SER A 105 50.66 26.06 6.78
CA SER A 105 49.40 26.18 6.04
C SER A 105 49.20 25.01 5.11
N LEU A 106 50.21 24.65 4.32
CA LEU A 106 50.14 23.55 3.37
C LEU A 106 49.96 22.20 4.06
N THR A 107 50.65 21.96 5.18
CA THR A 107 50.45 20.78 6.01
C THR A 107 49.02 20.74 6.55
N ALA A 108 48.48 21.86 7.04
CA ALA A 108 47.09 21.95 7.50
C ALA A 108 46.09 21.66 6.37
N ASP A 109 46.33 22.16 5.16
CA ASP A 109 45.49 21.91 3.99
C ASP A 109 45.51 20.42 3.60
N ILE A 110 46.69 19.79 3.58
CA ILE A 110 46.82 18.34 3.30
C ILE A 110 46.10 17.51 4.37
N TYR A 111 46.20 17.88 5.65
CA TYR A 111 45.44 17.23 6.71
C TYR A 111 43.93 17.34 6.48
N GLY A 112 43.45 18.53 6.11
CA GLY A 112 42.04 18.75 5.75
C GLY A 112 41.60 17.87 4.57
N MET A 113 42.44 17.75 3.53
CA MET A 113 42.16 16.90 2.38
C MET A 113 42.08 15.41 2.75
N ILE A 114 42.96 14.92 3.62
CA ILE A 114 42.97 13.51 4.05
C ILE A 114 41.78 13.20 4.92
N ARG A 115 41.39 14.08 5.85
CA ARG A 115 40.17 13.90 6.63
C ARG A 115 38.92 13.91 5.77
N SER A 116 38.88 14.78 4.77
CA SER A 116 37.82 14.75 3.75
C SER A 116 37.81 13.41 3.00
N ALA A 117 38.99 12.90 2.60
CA ALA A 117 39.11 11.60 1.95
C ALA A 117 38.70 10.41 2.85
N GLU A 118 39.09 10.40 4.12
CA GLU A 118 38.65 9.40 5.11
C GLU A 118 37.13 9.43 5.30
N GLY A 119 36.56 10.63 5.43
CA GLY A 119 35.11 10.83 5.53
C GLY A 119 34.37 10.33 4.29
N MET A 120 34.85 10.67 3.09
CA MET A 120 34.28 10.18 1.82
C MET A 120 34.38 8.66 1.71
N GLY A 121 35.49 8.04 2.14
CA GLY A 121 35.64 6.59 2.13
C GLY A 121 34.66 5.88 3.07
N TYR A 122 34.41 6.46 4.25
CA TYR A 122 33.43 5.94 5.20
C TYR A 122 32.00 6.03 4.66
N VAL A 123 31.61 7.19 4.13
CA VAL A 123 30.29 7.39 3.50
C VAL A 123 30.10 6.42 2.32
N LEU A 124 31.10 6.28 1.45
CA LEU A 124 31.04 5.37 0.31
C LEU A 124 30.88 3.91 0.76
N SER A 125 31.55 3.49 1.82
CA SER A 125 31.38 2.13 2.38
C SER A 125 29.95 1.91 2.90
N GLN A 126 29.33 2.93 3.49
CA GLN A 126 27.94 2.87 3.96
C GLN A 126 26.96 2.82 2.79
N ASP A 127 27.21 3.61 1.73
CA ASP A 127 26.39 3.61 0.52
C ASP A 127 26.41 2.24 -0.16
N VAL A 128 27.60 1.61 -0.26
CA VAL A 128 27.72 0.27 -0.85
C VAL A 128 26.94 -0.78 -0.05
N ALA A 129 27.03 -0.78 1.27
CA ALA A 129 26.24 -1.69 2.12
C ALA A 129 24.72 -1.47 1.95
N THR A 130 24.31 -0.21 1.76
CA THR A 130 22.90 0.13 1.52
C THR A 130 22.43 -0.34 0.13
N ILE A 131 23.27 -0.22 -0.90
CA ILE A 131 22.99 -0.70 -2.26
C ILE A 131 22.91 -2.24 -2.27
N GLU A 132 23.79 -2.93 -1.56
CA GLU A 132 23.77 -4.40 -1.42
C GLU A 132 22.46 -4.89 -0.80
N LEU A 133 22.04 -4.28 0.31
CA LEU A 133 20.74 -4.58 0.94
C LEU A 133 19.58 -4.31 -0.02
N SER A 134 19.62 -3.21 -0.76
CA SER A 134 18.59 -2.84 -1.74
C SER A 134 18.51 -3.87 -2.87
N ALA A 135 19.66 -4.28 -3.43
CA ALA A 135 19.73 -5.30 -4.48
C ALA A 135 19.15 -6.63 -4.01
N GLN A 136 19.42 -7.03 -2.76
CA GLN A 136 18.86 -8.27 -2.19
C GLN A 136 17.35 -8.20 -1.96
N GLN A 137 16.82 -7.03 -1.60
CA GLN A 137 15.38 -6.80 -1.52
C GLN A 137 14.72 -6.90 -2.91
N VAL A 138 15.32 -6.29 -3.94
CA VAL A 138 14.81 -6.41 -5.32
C VAL A 138 14.88 -7.85 -5.80
N ALA A 139 15.95 -8.59 -5.50
CA ALA A 139 16.07 -10.02 -5.83
C ALA A 139 14.96 -10.87 -5.20
N THR A 140 14.64 -10.60 -3.95
CA THR A 140 13.54 -11.28 -3.23
C THR A 140 12.20 -10.97 -3.91
N ALA A 141 11.95 -9.69 -4.21
CA ALA A 141 10.73 -9.28 -4.88
C ALA A 141 10.59 -9.91 -6.28
N VAL A 142 11.67 -10.01 -7.05
CA VAL A 142 11.68 -10.71 -8.35
C VAL A 142 11.36 -12.19 -8.19
N GLY A 143 11.89 -12.85 -7.16
CA GLY A 143 11.56 -14.23 -6.83
C GLY A 143 10.08 -14.44 -6.51
N GLU A 144 9.48 -13.51 -5.74
CA GLU A 144 8.05 -13.51 -5.45
C GLU A 144 7.20 -13.29 -6.71
N VAL A 145 7.61 -12.38 -7.60
CA VAL A 145 6.94 -12.15 -8.90
C VAL A 145 6.99 -13.41 -9.76
N ALA A 146 8.14 -14.08 -9.86
CA ALA A 146 8.29 -15.31 -10.64
C ALA A 146 7.41 -16.46 -10.09
N ALA A 147 7.34 -16.60 -8.76
CA ALA A 147 6.47 -17.57 -8.11
C ALA A 147 4.98 -17.24 -8.34
N GLY A 148 4.62 -15.94 -8.23
CA GLY A 148 3.28 -15.44 -8.53
C GLY A 148 2.85 -15.73 -9.97
N ASN A 149 3.72 -15.46 -10.94
CA ASN A 149 3.47 -15.78 -12.35
C ASN A 149 3.24 -17.28 -12.58
N SER A 150 4.05 -18.14 -11.96
CA SER A 150 3.87 -19.58 -12.05
C SER A 150 2.51 -20.03 -11.51
N HIS A 151 2.03 -19.37 -10.45
CA HIS A 151 0.69 -19.61 -9.91
C HIS A 151 -0.42 -19.14 -10.87
N ILE A 152 -0.25 -17.97 -11.49
CA ILE A 152 -1.18 -17.44 -12.49
C ILE A 152 -1.31 -18.39 -13.69
N VAL A 153 -0.21 -18.96 -14.19
CA VAL A 153 -0.24 -19.94 -15.30
C VAL A 153 -1.12 -21.14 -14.96
N ASN A 154 -1.03 -21.66 -13.73
CA ASN A 154 -1.87 -22.77 -13.28
C ASN A 154 -3.36 -22.37 -13.22
N LEU A 155 -3.66 -21.19 -12.65
CA LEU A 155 -5.02 -20.66 -12.59
C LEU A 155 -5.61 -20.45 -13.99
N VAL A 156 -4.82 -19.97 -14.94
CA VAL A 156 -5.22 -19.82 -16.35
C VAL A 156 -5.57 -21.17 -16.96
N SER A 157 -4.74 -22.20 -16.75
CA SER A 157 -4.99 -23.56 -17.22
C SER A 157 -6.29 -24.15 -16.65
N ASP A 158 -6.51 -23.99 -15.34
CA ASP A 158 -7.72 -24.47 -14.68
C ASP A 158 -8.97 -23.72 -15.18
N THR A 159 -8.87 -22.40 -15.34
CA THR A 159 -9.98 -21.57 -15.84
C THR A 159 -10.33 -21.94 -17.29
N SER A 160 -9.33 -22.18 -18.13
CA SER A 160 -9.53 -22.65 -19.51
C SER A 160 -10.27 -23.99 -19.55
N ARG A 161 -9.90 -24.95 -18.69
CA ARG A 161 -10.60 -26.24 -18.56
C ARG A 161 -12.05 -26.08 -18.10
N ASN A 162 -12.31 -25.14 -17.19
CA ASN A 162 -13.67 -24.85 -16.72
C ASN A 162 -14.53 -24.23 -17.82
N ILE A 163 -14.00 -23.27 -18.59
CA ILE A 163 -14.73 -22.67 -19.72
C ILE A 163 -15.04 -23.71 -20.79
N ALA A 164 -14.08 -24.57 -21.15
CA ALA A 164 -14.32 -25.67 -22.08
C ALA A 164 -15.40 -26.65 -21.59
N SER A 165 -15.52 -26.83 -20.27
CA SER A 165 -16.57 -27.65 -19.68
C SER A 165 -17.92 -26.94 -19.69
N THR A 166 -17.95 -25.62 -19.46
CA THR A 166 -19.13 -24.77 -19.63
C THR A 166 -19.62 -24.80 -21.07
N ASP A 167 -18.74 -24.70 -22.08
CA ASP A 167 -19.14 -24.80 -23.49
C ASP A 167 -19.84 -26.12 -23.81
N ARG A 168 -19.28 -27.24 -23.34
CA ARG A 168 -19.91 -28.56 -23.50
C ARG A 168 -21.26 -28.64 -22.81
N PHE A 169 -21.38 -28.07 -21.61
CA PHE A 169 -22.64 -28.02 -20.89
C PHE A 169 -23.68 -27.17 -21.64
N VAL A 170 -23.29 -26.01 -22.15
CA VAL A 170 -24.17 -25.12 -22.94
C VAL A 170 -24.64 -25.81 -24.22
N GLN A 171 -23.76 -26.54 -24.91
CA GLN A 171 -24.13 -27.35 -26.08
C GLN A 171 -25.14 -28.44 -25.73
N GLN A 172 -24.96 -29.13 -24.60
CA GLN A 172 -25.91 -30.14 -24.14
C GLN A 172 -27.28 -29.52 -23.83
N VAL A 173 -27.31 -28.39 -23.11
CA VAL A 173 -28.55 -27.67 -22.82
C VAL A 173 -29.23 -27.25 -24.13
N GLN A 174 -28.48 -26.80 -25.14
CA GLN A 174 -29.04 -26.45 -26.43
C GLN A 174 -29.73 -27.64 -27.11
N LEU A 175 -29.09 -28.82 -27.13
CA LEU A 175 -29.69 -30.05 -27.66
C LEU A 175 -30.96 -30.45 -26.89
N ASP A 176 -30.93 -30.35 -25.57
CA ASP A 176 -32.08 -30.66 -24.73
C ASP A 176 -33.25 -29.71 -25.03
N MET A 177 -32.97 -28.42 -25.24
CA MET A 177 -33.98 -27.42 -25.59
C MET A 177 -34.59 -27.64 -26.97
N GLU A 178 -33.80 -28.06 -27.96
CA GLU A 178 -34.33 -28.48 -29.27
C GLU A 178 -35.29 -29.66 -29.13
N GLY A 179 -34.95 -30.64 -28.28
CA GLY A 179 -35.84 -31.77 -27.96
C GLY A 179 -37.14 -31.32 -27.28
N ILE A 180 -37.08 -30.41 -26.30
CA ILE A 180 -38.27 -29.88 -25.62
C ILE A 180 -39.14 -29.08 -26.61
N GLN A 181 -38.54 -28.33 -27.55
CA GLN A 181 -39.27 -27.61 -28.58
C GLN A 181 -40.08 -28.55 -29.49
N ASP A 182 -39.50 -29.68 -29.90
CA ASP A 182 -40.20 -30.71 -30.67
C ASP A 182 -41.38 -31.31 -29.89
N TYR A 183 -41.21 -31.59 -28.59
CA TYR A 183 -42.32 -32.00 -27.74
C TYR A 183 -43.40 -30.93 -27.61
N GLY A 184 -43.03 -29.66 -27.53
CA GLY A 184 -43.96 -28.53 -27.52
C GLY A 184 -44.82 -28.49 -28.78
N ILE A 185 -44.22 -28.65 -29.96
CA ILE A 185 -44.93 -28.70 -31.25
C ILE A 185 -45.90 -29.89 -31.30
N LYS A 186 -45.45 -31.08 -30.88
CA LYS A 186 -46.30 -32.28 -30.82
C LYS A 186 -47.48 -32.09 -29.86
N MET A 187 -47.26 -31.42 -28.73
CA MET A 187 -48.31 -31.16 -27.74
C MET A 187 -49.34 -30.16 -28.26
N THR A 188 -48.93 -29.07 -28.91
CA THR A 188 -49.85 -28.14 -29.58
C THR A 188 -50.74 -28.88 -30.57
N LYS A 189 -50.14 -29.73 -31.42
CA LYS A 189 -50.89 -30.52 -32.40
C LYS A 189 -51.92 -31.46 -31.74
N ALA A 190 -51.53 -32.15 -30.67
CA ALA A 190 -52.43 -33.04 -29.94
C ALA A 190 -53.59 -32.29 -29.27
N VAL A 191 -53.35 -31.06 -28.79
CA VAL A 191 -54.38 -30.18 -28.24
C VAL A 191 -55.35 -29.72 -29.32
N ASP A 192 -54.85 -29.31 -30.49
CA ASP A 192 -55.68 -28.91 -31.63
C ASP A 192 -56.57 -30.06 -32.13
N GLU A 193 -56.00 -31.27 -32.24
CA GLU A 193 -56.75 -32.49 -32.58
C GLU A 193 -57.82 -32.81 -31.51
N GLY A 194 -57.47 -32.68 -30.23
CA GLY A 194 -58.40 -32.86 -29.11
C GLY A 194 -59.57 -31.88 -29.14
N GLN A 195 -59.29 -30.60 -29.38
CA GLN A 195 -60.33 -29.57 -29.51
C GLN A 195 -61.26 -29.85 -30.69
N ALA A 196 -60.73 -30.30 -31.84
CA ALA A 196 -61.54 -30.67 -32.99
C ALA A 196 -62.49 -31.86 -32.70
N ILE A 197 -62.02 -32.84 -31.93
CA ILE A 197 -62.85 -33.98 -31.47
C ILE A 197 -63.96 -33.50 -30.54
N ILE A 198 -63.65 -32.64 -29.57
CA ILE A 198 -64.61 -32.07 -28.63
C ILE A 198 -65.70 -31.27 -29.36
N GLU A 199 -65.34 -30.47 -30.36
CA GLU A 199 -66.30 -29.74 -31.19
C GLU A 199 -67.19 -30.69 -32.02
N GLY A 200 -66.62 -31.82 -32.48
CA GLY A 200 -67.40 -32.91 -33.07
C GLY A 200 -68.43 -33.48 -32.09
N GLN A 201 -68.01 -33.78 -30.87
CA GLN A 201 -68.88 -34.37 -29.84
C GLN A 201 -69.97 -33.42 -29.38
N ARG A 202 -69.67 -32.12 -29.24
CA ARG A 202 -70.65 -31.06 -28.96
C ARG A 202 -71.75 -30.99 -30.01
N ARG A 203 -71.40 -31.09 -31.29
CA ARG A 203 -72.37 -31.17 -32.39
C ARG A 203 -73.24 -32.42 -32.29
N SER A 204 -72.66 -33.57 -31.97
CA SER A 204 -73.42 -34.82 -31.79
C SER A 204 -74.41 -34.76 -30.62
N ILE A 205 -73.99 -34.20 -29.48
CA ILE A 205 -74.87 -33.98 -28.31
C ILE A 205 -76.03 -33.06 -28.67
N THR A 206 -75.75 -31.94 -29.35
CA THR A 206 -76.78 -31.00 -29.82
C THR A 206 -77.80 -31.70 -30.74
N GLY A 207 -77.31 -32.58 -31.62
CA GLY A 207 -78.15 -33.45 -32.46
C GLY A 207 -79.02 -34.41 -31.65
N SER A 208 -78.45 -35.07 -30.64
CA SER A 208 -79.18 -35.97 -29.72
C SER A 208 -80.29 -35.25 -28.97
N ILE A 209 -80.03 -34.06 -28.41
CA ILE A 209 -81.06 -33.23 -27.75
C ILE A 209 -82.22 -32.96 -28.71
N LYS A 210 -81.93 -32.62 -29.97
CA LYS A 210 -82.95 -32.40 -31.00
C LYS A 210 -83.74 -33.67 -31.32
N HIS A 211 -83.09 -34.83 -31.40
CA HIS A 211 -83.76 -36.11 -31.62
C HIS A 211 -84.67 -36.49 -30.46
N PHE A 212 -84.22 -36.34 -29.20
CA PHE A 212 -85.04 -36.63 -28.03
C PHE A 212 -86.27 -35.72 -27.94
N ARG A 213 -86.13 -34.42 -28.22
CA ARG A 213 -87.29 -33.50 -28.32
C ARG A 213 -88.31 -33.96 -29.37
N LYS A 214 -87.84 -34.39 -30.54
CA LYS A 214 -88.72 -34.89 -31.61
C LYS A 214 -89.41 -36.19 -31.24
N ILE A 215 -88.74 -37.09 -30.52
CA ILE A 215 -89.34 -38.32 -29.99
C ILE A 215 -90.43 -37.93 -28.98
N GLN A 216 -90.13 -37.04 -28.03
CA GLN A 216 -91.10 -36.58 -27.03
C GLN A 216 -92.36 -35.99 -27.68
N GLU A 217 -92.20 -35.14 -28.71
CA GLU A 217 -93.32 -34.60 -29.50
C GLU A 217 -94.16 -35.71 -30.16
N LYS A 218 -93.51 -36.71 -30.77
CA LYS A 218 -94.21 -37.84 -31.42
C LYS A 218 -94.90 -38.77 -30.43
N THR A 219 -94.33 -38.97 -29.25
CA THR A 219 -94.93 -39.77 -28.19
C THR A 219 -96.19 -39.11 -27.64
N VAL A 220 -96.19 -37.79 -27.48
CA VAL A 220 -97.41 -37.01 -27.11
C VAL A 220 -98.49 -37.12 -28.19
N GLN A 221 -98.11 -37.06 -29.48
CA GLN A 221 -99.08 -37.27 -30.57
C GLN A 221 -99.68 -38.68 -30.56
N LEU A 222 -98.87 -39.71 -30.30
CA LEU A 222 -99.34 -41.10 -30.18
C LEU A 222 -100.28 -41.29 -28.98
N GLU A 223 -100.00 -40.64 -27.85
CA GLU A 223 -100.86 -40.66 -26.67
C GLU A 223 -102.25 -40.10 -26.99
N ALA A 224 -102.31 -38.95 -27.67
CA ALA A 224 -103.57 -38.35 -28.10
C ALA A 224 -104.38 -39.26 -29.04
N VAL A 225 -103.72 -39.89 -30.03
CA VAL A 225 -104.38 -40.86 -30.93
C VAL A 225 -104.88 -42.08 -30.17
N ALA A 226 -104.12 -42.58 -29.19
CA ALA A 226 -104.57 -43.71 -28.37
C ALA A 226 -105.80 -43.35 -27.52
N MET A 227 -105.86 -42.13 -26.98
CA MET A 227 -107.04 -41.62 -26.25
C MET A 227 -108.27 -41.50 -27.17
N GLU A 228 -108.10 -40.99 -28.39
CA GLU A 228 -109.16 -40.89 -29.39
C GLU A 228 -109.72 -42.27 -29.78
N ILE A 229 -108.85 -43.27 -30.00
CA ILE A 229 -109.29 -44.64 -30.27
C ILE A 229 -110.09 -45.19 -29.09
N ASN A 230 -109.64 -44.95 -27.85
CA ASN A 230 -110.34 -45.41 -26.64
C ASN A 230 -111.75 -44.79 -26.51
N GLU A 231 -111.94 -43.54 -26.92
CA GLU A 231 -113.24 -42.87 -26.94
C GLU A 231 -114.16 -43.46 -28.02
N ILE A 232 -113.63 -43.71 -29.21
CA ILE A 232 -114.36 -44.35 -30.32
C ILE A 232 -114.80 -45.76 -29.92
N THR A 233 -113.91 -46.57 -29.34
CA THR A 233 -114.21 -47.95 -28.94
C THR A 233 -115.22 -48.01 -27.80
N HIS A 234 -115.18 -47.05 -26.87
CA HIS A 234 -116.21 -46.89 -25.84
C HIS A 234 -117.58 -46.59 -26.47
N THR A 235 -117.63 -45.68 -27.45
CA THR A 235 -118.85 -45.36 -28.20
C THR A 235 -119.39 -46.56 -28.96
N ILE A 236 -118.54 -47.32 -29.67
CA ILE A 236 -118.97 -48.54 -30.38
C ILE A 236 -119.48 -49.60 -29.39
N SER A 237 -118.84 -49.74 -28.22
CA SER A 237 -119.31 -50.65 -27.17
C SER A 237 -120.71 -50.27 -26.68
N MET A 238 -120.98 -48.98 -26.48
CA MET A 238 -122.31 -48.46 -26.12
C MET A 238 -123.35 -48.73 -27.20
N VAL A 239 -123.00 -48.47 -28.47
CA VAL A 239 -123.88 -48.72 -29.63
C VAL A 239 -124.17 -50.22 -29.77
N SER A 240 -123.17 -51.08 -29.58
CA SER A 240 -123.33 -52.53 -29.58
C SER A 240 -124.26 -52.99 -28.44
N GLU A 241 -124.11 -52.46 -27.23
CA GLU A 241 -125.01 -52.80 -26.12
C GLU A 241 -126.47 -52.38 -26.39
N GLN A 242 -126.67 -51.19 -26.95
CA GLN A 242 -127.99 -50.73 -27.41
C GLN A 242 -128.56 -51.61 -28.54
N THR A 243 -127.74 -51.98 -29.52
CA THR A 243 -128.13 -52.81 -30.66
C THR A 243 -128.49 -54.23 -30.20
N ASN A 244 -127.78 -54.75 -29.19
CA ASN A 244 -128.08 -56.04 -28.57
C ASN A 244 -129.45 -56.01 -27.87
N LEU A 245 -129.75 -54.93 -27.13
CA LEU A 245 -131.06 -54.72 -26.49
C LEU A 245 -132.18 -54.55 -27.52
N LEU A 246 -131.95 -53.81 -28.60
CA LEU A 246 -132.92 -53.67 -29.69
C LEU A 246 -133.18 -55.00 -30.41
N ALA A 247 -132.12 -55.77 -30.69
CA ALA A 247 -132.21 -57.09 -31.29
C ALA A 247 -132.93 -58.10 -30.36
N LEU A 248 -132.70 -58.01 -29.05
CA LEU A 248 -133.41 -58.80 -28.05
C LEU A 248 -134.91 -58.47 -28.05
N ASN A 249 -135.27 -57.18 -28.04
CA ASN A 249 -136.66 -56.73 -28.11
C ASN A 249 -137.33 -57.17 -29.44
N ALA A 250 -136.63 -57.06 -30.57
CA ALA A 250 -137.11 -57.54 -31.87
C ALA A 250 -137.28 -59.06 -31.90
N THR A 251 -136.40 -59.82 -31.25
CA THR A 251 -136.52 -61.28 -31.11
C THR A 251 -137.76 -61.66 -30.29
N ILE A 252 -138.04 -60.92 -29.21
CA ILE A 252 -139.24 -61.10 -28.37
C ILE A 252 -140.52 -60.80 -29.17
N GLU A 253 -140.57 -59.67 -29.88
CA GLU A 253 -141.76 -59.26 -30.63
C GLU A 253 -142.01 -60.16 -31.87
N ALA A 254 -140.95 -60.63 -32.52
CA ALA A 254 -141.03 -61.63 -33.59
C ALA A 254 -141.53 -62.99 -33.09
N ALA A 255 -141.15 -63.41 -31.87
CA ALA A 255 -141.71 -64.61 -31.23
C ALA A 255 -143.21 -64.44 -30.89
N ARG A 256 -143.65 -63.20 -30.63
CA ARG A 256 -145.03 -62.84 -30.31
C ARG A 256 -145.98 -62.89 -31.51
N ALA A 257 -145.46 -62.63 -32.72
CA ALA A 257 -146.21 -62.64 -33.98
C ALA A 257 -146.47 -64.05 -34.59
N GLY A 258 -146.03 -65.13 -33.93
CA GLY A 258 -146.31 -66.52 -34.36
C GLY A 258 -145.67 -66.88 -35.71
N GLU A 259 -146.39 -67.58 -36.60
CA GLU A 259 -145.85 -68.05 -37.89
C GLU A 259 -145.39 -66.90 -38.82
N GLY A 260 -146.01 -65.72 -38.74
CA GLY A 260 -145.63 -64.54 -39.54
C GLY A 260 -144.32 -63.87 -39.11
N GLY A 261 -143.83 -64.17 -37.89
CA GLY A 261 -142.63 -63.58 -37.30
C GLY A 261 -141.33 -64.37 -37.50
N ARG A 262 -141.40 -65.62 -38.00
CA ARG A 262 -140.25 -66.53 -38.11
C ARG A 262 -139.05 -65.95 -38.86
N GLY A 263 -139.28 -65.24 -39.97
CA GLY A 263 -138.22 -64.57 -40.74
C GLY A 263 -137.54 -63.44 -39.97
N PHE A 264 -138.31 -62.68 -39.17
CA PHE A 264 -137.80 -61.60 -38.33
C PHE A 264 -137.00 -62.12 -37.13
N THR A 265 -137.37 -63.27 -36.55
CA THR A 265 -136.61 -63.91 -35.46
C THR A 265 -135.20 -64.32 -35.91
N VAL A 266 -135.04 -64.81 -37.14
CA VAL A 266 -133.72 -65.18 -37.69
C VAL A 266 -132.83 -63.94 -37.82
N VAL A 267 -133.36 -62.87 -38.41
CA VAL A 267 -132.63 -61.60 -38.57
C VAL A 267 -132.28 -60.98 -37.22
N ALA A 268 -133.21 -60.96 -36.26
CA ALA A 268 -132.98 -60.40 -34.93
C ALA A 268 -131.92 -61.19 -34.14
N ASN A 269 -131.92 -62.53 -34.21
CA ASN A 269 -130.86 -63.36 -33.61
C ASN A 269 -129.50 -63.16 -34.29
N GLU A 270 -129.46 -62.89 -35.60
CA GLU A 270 -128.22 -62.60 -36.32
C GLU A 270 -127.66 -61.22 -35.93
N ILE A 271 -128.53 -60.19 -35.81
CA ILE A 271 -128.13 -58.87 -35.29
C ILE A 271 -127.63 -58.98 -33.85
N LYS A 272 -128.29 -59.79 -33.01
CA LYS A 272 -127.87 -60.05 -31.63
C LYS A 272 -126.46 -60.64 -31.58
N LYS A 273 -126.20 -61.70 -32.35
CA LYS A 273 -124.86 -62.31 -32.48
C LYS A 273 -123.82 -61.33 -33.01
N LEU A 274 -124.17 -60.53 -34.03
CA LEU A 274 -123.27 -59.52 -34.60
C LEU A 274 -122.94 -58.44 -33.57
N SER A 275 -123.90 -58.08 -32.71
CA SER A 275 -123.69 -57.14 -31.63
C SER A 275 -122.82 -57.72 -30.52
N ASP A 276 -123.11 -58.94 -30.04
CA ASP A 276 -122.25 -59.61 -29.04
C ASP A 276 -120.80 -59.76 -29.56
N ASN A 277 -120.62 -60.09 -30.84
CA ASN A 277 -119.30 -60.11 -31.48
C ASN A 277 -118.65 -58.72 -31.58
N SER A 278 -119.43 -57.67 -31.83
CA SER A 278 -118.95 -56.28 -31.82
C SER A 278 -118.46 -55.87 -30.42
N LYS A 279 -119.21 -56.21 -29.36
CA LYS A 279 -118.82 -55.98 -27.96
C LYS A 279 -117.53 -56.70 -27.59
N LEU A 280 -117.41 -57.99 -27.94
CA LEU A 280 -116.17 -58.75 -27.70
C LEU A 280 -114.97 -58.16 -28.48
N SER A 281 -115.22 -57.65 -29.69
CA SER A 281 -114.20 -57.01 -30.51
C SER A 281 -113.75 -55.66 -29.92
N THR A 282 -114.67 -54.81 -29.45
CA THR A 282 -114.33 -53.54 -28.79
C THR A 282 -113.61 -53.77 -27.47
N GLU A 283 -113.98 -54.77 -26.68
CA GLU A 283 -113.25 -55.17 -25.46
C GLU A 283 -111.81 -55.61 -25.75
N ARG A 284 -111.60 -56.30 -26.88
CA ARG A 284 -110.24 -56.66 -27.34
C ARG A 284 -109.45 -55.43 -27.77
N ILE A 285 -110.08 -54.49 -28.48
CA ILE A 285 -109.43 -53.24 -28.88
C ILE A 285 -109.07 -52.42 -27.63
N ASN A 286 -109.98 -52.26 -26.67
CA ASN A 286 -109.72 -51.55 -25.40
C ASN A 286 -108.50 -52.12 -24.66
N ARG A 287 -108.37 -53.45 -24.58
CA ARG A 287 -107.18 -54.09 -23.99
C ARG A 287 -105.90 -53.78 -24.75
N LEU A 288 -105.94 -53.74 -26.08
CA LEU A 288 -104.80 -53.38 -26.92
C LEU A 288 -104.43 -51.90 -26.76
N VAL A 289 -105.42 -51.00 -26.73
CA VAL A 289 -105.19 -49.56 -26.50
C VAL A 289 -104.58 -49.34 -25.13
N ALA A 290 -105.12 -49.94 -24.06
CA ALA A 290 -104.55 -49.83 -22.72
C ALA A 290 -103.09 -50.33 -22.66
N LYS A 291 -102.76 -51.39 -23.41
CA LYS A 291 -101.38 -51.86 -23.55
C LYS A 291 -100.50 -50.84 -24.27
N ILE A 292 -100.97 -50.25 -25.37
CA ILE A 292 -100.26 -49.20 -26.13
C ILE A 292 -100.03 -47.98 -25.25
N THR A 293 -101.04 -47.50 -24.52
CA THR A 293 -100.89 -46.35 -23.61
C THR A 293 -99.84 -46.62 -22.54
N LYS A 294 -99.81 -47.84 -21.97
CA LYS A 294 -98.77 -48.24 -21.02
C LYS A 294 -97.37 -48.23 -21.64
N GLU A 295 -97.22 -48.76 -22.86
CA GLU A 295 -95.94 -48.73 -23.59
C GLU A 295 -95.50 -47.28 -23.93
N ILE A 296 -96.44 -46.40 -24.27
CA ILE A 296 -96.20 -44.96 -24.48
C ILE A 296 -95.66 -44.31 -23.20
N THR A 297 -96.27 -44.55 -22.04
CA THR A 297 -95.79 -44.01 -20.76
C THR A 297 -94.37 -44.47 -20.46
N GLN A 298 -94.05 -45.74 -20.71
CA GLN A 298 -92.68 -46.27 -20.54
C GLN A 298 -91.68 -45.60 -21.50
N ILE A 299 -92.06 -45.32 -22.74
CA ILE A 299 -91.22 -44.59 -23.70
C ILE A 299 -90.93 -43.17 -23.19
N VAL A 300 -91.93 -42.47 -22.65
CA VAL A 300 -91.75 -41.12 -22.09
C VAL A 300 -90.73 -41.14 -20.94
N GLU A 301 -90.84 -42.11 -20.02
CA GLU A 301 -89.89 -42.25 -18.91
C GLU A 301 -88.45 -42.46 -19.40
N VAL A 302 -88.25 -43.36 -20.37
CA VAL A 302 -86.93 -43.65 -20.96
C VAL A 302 -86.36 -42.43 -21.69
N VAL A 303 -87.20 -41.70 -22.44
CA VAL A 303 -86.79 -40.48 -23.17
C VAL A 303 -86.40 -39.37 -22.19
N ASN A 304 -87.16 -39.18 -21.11
CA ASN A 304 -86.83 -38.19 -20.07
C ASN A 304 -85.51 -38.53 -19.35
N ALA A 305 -85.31 -39.80 -19.00
CA ALA A 305 -84.05 -40.26 -18.40
C ALA A 305 -82.86 -40.07 -19.36
N SER A 306 -83.05 -40.36 -20.65
CA SER A 306 -82.04 -40.16 -21.68
C SER A 306 -81.72 -38.67 -21.91
N SER A 307 -82.74 -37.80 -21.92
CA SER A 307 -82.56 -36.34 -22.04
C SER A 307 -81.69 -35.79 -20.92
N LYS A 308 -81.98 -36.17 -19.66
CA LYS A 308 -81.16 -35.77 -18.49
C LYS A 308 -79.70 -36.24 -18.62
N THR A 309 -79.48 -37.43 -19.17
CA THR A 309 -78.14 -37.97 -19.38
C THR A 309 -77.38 -37.16 -20.44
N VAL A 310 -78.03 -36.76 -21.53
CA VAL A 310 -77.43 -35.94 -22.58
C VAL A 310 -77.16 -34.51 -22.10
N GLU A 311 -78.03 -33.92 -21.29
CA GLU A 311 -77.79 -32.63 -20.63
C GLU A 311 -76.57 -32.68 -19.70
N ALA A 312 -76.41 -33.76 -18.93
CA ALA A 312 -75.21 -33.96 -18.12
C ALA A 312 -73.93 -34.10 -18.99
N GLN A 313 -74.02 -34.79 -20.12
CA GLN A 313 -72.90 -34.89 -21.08
C GLN A 313 -72.53 -33.52 -21.69
N GLU A 314 -73.50 -32.64 -21.93
CA GLU A 314 -73.24 -31.28 -22.42
C GLU A 314 -72.35 -30.50 -21.43
N HIS A 315 -72.63 -30.61 -20.13
CA HIS A 315 -71.80 -29.99 -19.09
C HIS A 315 -70.37 -30.56 -19.08
N MET A 316 -70.25 -31.90 -19.11
CA MET A 316 -68.93 -32.56 -19.12
C MET A 316 -68.08 -32.17 -20.33
N ILE A 317 -68.69 -31.96 -21.50
CA ILE A 317 -67.99 -31.48 -22.70
C ILE A 317 -67.46 -30.07 -22.50
N LYS A 318 -68.23 -29.18 -21.88
CA LYS A 318 -67.79 -27.83 -21.56
C LYS A 318 -66.60 -27.83 -20.59
N ASP A 319 -66.64 -28.68 -19.56
CA ASP A 319 -65.53 -28.83 -18.61
C ASP A 319 -64.26 -29.36 -19.32
N THR A 320 -64.44 -30.29 -20.27
CA THR A 320 -63.35 -30.84 -21.07
C THR A 320 -62.76 -29.79 -22.01
N GLU A 321 -63.60 -28.98 -22.65
CA GLU A 321 -63.18 -27.85 -23.50
C GLU A 321 -62.32 -26.85 -22.72
N GLU A 322 -62.74 -26.50 -21.50
CA GLU A 322 -61.97 -25.61 -20.61
C GLU A 322 -60.62 -26.22 -20.22
N ALA A 323 -60.57 -27.52 -19.92
CA ALA A 323 -59.32 -28.22 -19.63
C ALA A 323 -58.35 -28.16 -20.81
N PHE A 324 -58.81 -28.43 -22.04
CA PHE A 324 -57.97 -28.32 -23.24
C PHE A 324 -57.49 -26.88 -23.50
N ARG A 325 -58.35 -25.86 -23.25
CA ARG A 325 -57.95 -24.46 -23.36
C ARG A 325 -56.83 -24.09 -22.37
N LEU A 326 -56.90 -24.60 -21.14
CA LEU A 326 -55.86 -24.40 -20.14
C LEU A 326 -54.54 -25.09 -20.55
N ILE A 327 -54.61 -26.31 -21.09
CA ILE A 327 -53.45 -27.02 -21.62
C ILE A 327 -52.82 -26.21 -22.75
N ASN A 328 -53.61 -25.71 -23.71
CA ASN A 328 -53.10 -24.90 -24.82
C ASN A 328 -52.34 -23.66 -24.34
N THR A 329 -52.91 -22.97 -23.36
CA THR A 329 -52.29 -21.79 -22.73
C THR A 329 -50.96 -22.16 -22.05
N SER A 330 -50.92 -23.30 -21.37
CA SER A 330 -49.72 -23.82 -20.70
C SER A 330 -48.62 -24.20 -21.70
N VAL A 331 -49.00 -24.85 -22.81
CA VAL A 331 -48.07 -25.18 -23.91
C VAL A 331 -47.50 -23.91 -24.55
N THR A 332 -48.34 -22.90 -24.77
CA THR A 332 -47.90 -21.60 -25.29
C THR A 332 -46.90 -20.92 -24.34
N ALA A 333 -47.15 -20.97 -23.03
CA ALA A 333 -46.22 -20.44 -22.03
C ALA A 333 -44.88 -21.20 -22.03
N ILE A 334 -44.91 -22.54 -22.13
CA ILE A 334 -43.70 -23.37 -22.25
C ILE A 334 -42.89 -22.97 -23.49
N ASN A 335 -43.52 -22.78 -24.65
CA ASN A 335 -42.83 -22.36 -25.87
C ASN A 335 -42.16 -20.99 -25.72
N ASN A 336 -42.78 -20.06 -24.99
CA ASN A 336 -42.17 -18.75 -24.71
C ASN A 336 -40.95 -18.87 -23.78
N GLU A 337 -41.02 -19.71 -22.74
CA GLU A 337 -39.88 -19.99 -21.86
C GLU A 337 -38.73 -20.67 -22.61
N ILE A 338 -39.03 -21.58 -23.53
CA ILE A 338 -38.01 -22.20 -24.40
C ILE A 338 -37.25 -21.12 -25.19
N ASN A 339 -37.96 -20.18 -25.82
CA ASN A 339 -37.34 -19.08 -26.56
C ASN A 339 -36.49 -18.17 -25.66
N SER A 340 -36.95 -17.92 -24.43
CA SER A 340 -36.18 -17.18 -23.41
C SER A 340 -34.88 -17.89 -23.05
N ILE A 341 -34.93 -19.22 -22.88
CA ILE A 341 -33.73 -20.04 -22.60
C ILE A 341 -32.76 -20.00 -23.80
N PHE A 342 -33.24 -20.09 -25.04
CA PHE A 342 -32.38 -19.94 -26.22
C PHE A 342 -31.66 -18.59 -26.26
N SER A 343 -32.30 -17.50 -25.86
CA SER A 343 -31.64 -16.19 -25.72
C SER A 343 -30.53 -16.23 -24.67
N LYS A 344 -30.78 -16.83 -23.51
CA LYS A 344 -29.79 -16.98 -22.43
C LYS A 344 -28.61 -17.87 -22.83
N ILE A 345 -28.85 -18.92 -23.61
CA ILE A 345 -27.79 -19.77 -24.20
C ILE A 345 -26.88 -18.94 -25.11
N LYS A 346 -27.46 -18.06 -25.94
CA LYS A 346 -26.68 -17.15 -26.80
C LYS A 346 -25.81 -16.19 -25.99
N GLU A 347 -26.34 -15.62 -24.90
CA GLU A 347 -25.58 -14.78 -23.98
C GLU A 347 -24.45 -15.56 -23.30
N LEU A 348 -24.69 -16.78 -22.84
CA LEU A 348 -23.67 -17.65 -22.24
C LEU A 348 -22.51 -17.95 -23.21
N ASN A 349 -22.82 -18.23 -24.48
CA ASN A 349 -21.79 -18.41 -25.52
C ASN A 349 -20.94 -17.13 -25.71
N GLN A 350 -21.57 -15.96 -25.61
CA GLN A 350 -20.85 -14.68 -25.69
C GLN A 350 -19.96 -14.45 -24.45
N TYR A 351 -20.43 -14.79 -23.25
CA TYR A 351 -19.60 -14.75 -22.04
C TYR A 351 -18.42 -15.72 -22.09
N SER A 352 -18.63 -16.93 -22.62
CA SER A 352 -17.55 -17.89 -22.84
C SER A 352 -16.48 -17.32 -23.78
N THR A 353 -16.91 -16.77 -24.93
CA THR A 353 -16.01 -16.12 -25.89
C THR A 353 -15.21 -14.97 -25.26
N ASN A 354 -15.86 -14.12 -24.46
CA ASN A 354 -15.19 -13.03 -23.76
C ASN A 354 -14.18 -13.56 -22.71
N SER A 355 -14.51 -14.68 -22.06
CA SER A 355 -13.62 -15.31 -21.08
C SER A 355 -12.37 -15.90 -21.73
N TYR A 356 -12.49 -16.50 -22.92
CA TYR A 356 -11.31 -16.92 -23.70
C TYR A 356 -10.39 -15.75 -24.05
N ARG A 357 -10.95 -14.63 -24.51
CA ARG A 357 -10.14 -13.42 -24.80
C ARG A 357 -9.46 -12.87 -23.55
N ALA A 358 -10.15 -12.88 -22.41
CA ALA A 358 -9.56 -12.46 -21.15
C ALA A 358 -8.39 -13.37 -20.74
N ILE A 359 -8.55 -14.68 -20.89
CA ILE A 359 -7.47 -15.65 -20.66
C ILE A 359 -6.29 -15.42 -21.59
N GLU A 360 -6.52 -15.20 -22.88
CA GLU A 360 -5.47 -14.93 -23.85
C GLU A 360 -4.66 -13.68 -23.46
N ASN A 361 -5.36 -12.61 -23.05
CA ASN A 361 -4.71 -11.39 -22.55
C ASN A 361 -3.92 -11.64 -21.26
N ILE A 362 -4.46 -12.43 -20.32
CA ILE A 362 -3.74 -12.77 -19.08
C ILE A 362 -2.49 -13.58 -19.40
N SER A 363 -2.57 -14.54 -20.32
CA SER A 363 -1.41 -15.31 -20.76
C SER A 363 -0.32 -14.41 -21.34
N ALA A 364 -0.69 -13.47 -22.23
CA ALA A 364 0.25 -12.52 -22.81
C ALA A 364 0.94 -11.65 -21.75
N VAL A 365 0.16 -11.09 -20.81
CA VAL A 365 0.70 -10.30 -19.69
C VAL A 365 1.58 -11.13 -18.77
N THR A 366 1.24 -12.41 -18.56
CA THR A 366 2.03 -13.32 -17.72
C THR A 366 3.36 -13.65 -18.37
N GLU A 367 3.40 -13.86 -19.69
CA GLU A 367 4.63 -14.04 -20.46
C GLU A 367 5.51 -12.79 -20.42
N GLU A 368 4.92 -11.61 -20.63
CA GLU A 368 5.64 -10.33 -20.55
C GLU A 368 6.22 -10.10 -19.15
N THR A 369 5.43 -10.36 -18.11
CA THR A 369 5.87 -10.22 -16.72
C THR A 369 6.98 -11.21 -16.40
N ALA A 370 6.95 -12.43 -16.96
CA ALA A 370 8.00 -13.43 -16.76
C ALA A 370 9.30 -12.98 -17.43
N ALA A 371 9.22 -12.44 -18.65
CA ALA A 371 10.37 -11.85 -19.34
C ALA A 371 10.95 -10.66 -18.56
N GLY A 372 10.09 -9.76 -18.07
CA GLY A 372 10.51 -8.63 -17.23
C GLY A 372 11.18 -9.07 -15.92
N ALA A 373 10.66 -10.10 -15.27
CA ALA A 373 11.28 -10.65 -14.06
C ALA A 373 12.68 -11.23 -14.35
N GLN A 374 12.86 -11.89 -15.50
CA GLN A 374 14.17 -12.39 -15.93
C GLN A 374 15.16 -11.26 -16.23
N GLU A 375 14.72 -10.19 -16.89
CA GLU A 375 15.57 -9.03 -17.19
C GLU A 375 16.02 -8.29 -15.93
N VAL A 376 15.12 -8.08 -14.97
CA VAL A 376 15.46 -7.51 -13.67
C VAL A 376 16.39 -8.45 -12.90
N GLY A 377 16.15 -9.77 -12.95
CA GLY A 377 17.03 -10.78 -12.38
C GLY A 377 18.47 -10.68 -12.90
N ALA A 378 18.64 -10.59 -14.22
CA ALA A 378 19.97 -10.40 -14.84
C ALA A 378 20.62 -9.08 -14.41
N SER A 379 19.83 -8.00 -14.31
CA SER A 379 20.33 -6.69 -13.86
C SER A 379 20.82 -6.73 -12.41
N ILE A 380 20.17 -7.52 -11.55
CA ILE A 380 20.62 -7.75 -10.17
C ILE A 380 21.97 -8.48 -10.15
N GLU A 381 22.17 -9.50 -11.00
CA GLU A 381 23.45 -10.22 -11.08
C GLU A 381 24.59 -9.29 -11.52
N GLU A 382 24.35 -8.41 -12.49
CA GLU A 382 25.33 -7.40 -12.92
C GLU A 382 25.62 -6.35 -11.83
N GLN A 383 24.58 -5.93 -11.10
CA GLN A 383 24.74 -5.03 -9.95
C GLN A 383 25.56 -5.68 -8.84
N ALA A 384 25.31 -6.95 -8.52
CA ALA A 384 26.07 -7.68 -7.51
C ALA A 384 27.57 -7.76 -7.87
N ALA A 385 27.89 -8.03 -9.14
CA ALA A 385 29.26 -8.01 -9.62
C ALA A 385 29.89 -6.61 -9.51
N SER A 386 29.13 -5.56 -9.81
CA SER A 386 29.59 -4.17 -9.69
C SER A 386 29.83 -3.75 -8.25
N ILE A 387 28.96 -4.15 -7.31
CA ILE A 387 29.10 -3.92 -5.87
C ILE A 387 30.37 -4.57 -5.34
N ALA A 388 30.66 -5.82 -5.74
CA ALA A 388 31.88 -6.51 -5.35
C ALA A 388 33.14 -5.74 -5.79
N LEU A 389 33.15 -5.22 -7.03
CA LEU A 389 34.24 -4.41 -7.54
C LEU A 389 34.38 -3.06 -6.81
N ILE A 390 33.26 -2.40 -6.48
CA ILE A 390 33.29 -1.14 -5.72
C ILE A 390 33.86 -1.39 -4.33
N ASN A 391 33.41 -2.44 -3.63
CA ASN A 391 33.93 -2.82 -2.32
C ASN A 391 35.45 -3.02 -2.33
N GLU A 392 35.97 -3.72 -3.35
CA GLU A 392 37.43 -3.87 -3.54
C GLU A 392 38.14 -2.52 -3.67
N ARG A 393 37.60 -1.60 -4.48
CA ARG A 393 38.17 -0.25 -4.68
C ARG A 393 38.08 0.63 -3.43
N VAL A 394 37.01 0.53 -2.64
CA VAL A 394 36.86 1.26 -1.38
C VAL A 394 37.92 0.81 -0.37
N LEU A 395 38.17 -0.50 -0.28
CA LEU A 395 39.22 -1.06 0.58
C LEU A 395 40.60 -0.56 0.16
N GLU A 396 40.91 -0.59 -1.14
CA GLU A 396 42.18 -0.09 -1.67
C GLU A 396 42.35 1.42 -1.39
N PHE A 397 41.30 2.21 -1.61
CA PHE A 397 41.28 3.64 -1.33
C PHE A 397 41.54 3.93 0.16
N SER A 398 40.82 3.25 1.06
CA SER A 398 40.98 3.39 2.50
C SER A 398 42.42 3.08 2.95
N GLN A 399 43.02 2.03 2.42
CA GLN A 399 44.43 1.69 2.69
C GLN A 399 45.39 2.80 2.22
N LYS A 400 45.18 3.36 1.04
CA LYS A 400 46.01 4.46 0.51
C LYS A 400 45.88 5.72 1.37
N VAL A 401 44.67 6.11 1.74
CA VAL A 401 44.41 7.28 2.60
C VAL A 401 45.10 7.11 3.96
N LYS A 402 44.95 5.95 4.59
CA LYS A 402 45.63 5.62 5.86
C LYS A 402 47.15 5.70 5.73
N GLY A 403 47.72 5.24 4.62
CA GLY A 403 49.15 5.31 4.34
C GLY A 403 49.68 6.74 4.19
N VAL A 404 48.87 7.68 3.70
CA VAL A 404 49.22 9.11 3.66
C VAL A 404 49.08 9.74 5.05
N SER A 405 48.00 9.44 5.77
CA SER A 405 47.75 9.89 7.15
C SER A 405 48.93 9.58 8.09
N GLN A 406 49.40 8.32 8.10
CA GLN A 406 50.55 7.89 8.91
C GLN A 406 51.87 8.63 8.60
N LYS A 407 52.06 9.07 7.35
CA LYS A 407 53.28 9.81 6.98
C LYS A 407 53.26 11.25 7.48
N LEU A 408 52.07 11.81 7.68
CA LEU A 408 51.90 13.17 8.16
C LEU A 408 51.96 13.27 9.68
N GLU A 409 51.71 12.19 10.42
CA GLU A 409 51.87 12.16 11.89
C GLU A 409 53.28 12.58 12.38
N LYS A 410 54.25 12.68 11.47
CA LYS A 410 55.61 13.19 11.74
C LYS A 410 55.70 14.71 11.91
N PHE A 411 54.69 15.48 11.49
CA PHE A 411 54.63 16.92 11.71
C PHE A 411 53.98 17.21 13.07
N GLN A 412 54.45 18.20 13.83
CA GLN A 412 53.78 18.60 15.08
C GLN A 412 52.52 19.44 14.79
N TYR A 413 51.36 18.95 15.24
CA TYR A 413 50.06 19.61 15.21
C TYR A 413 49.30 19.30 16.51
N ILE A 414 48.15 19.94 16.72
CA ILE A 414 47.32 19.77 17.92
C ILE A 414 45.99 19.18 17.49
N LYS A 415 45.57 18.07 18.08
CA LYS A 415 44.24 17.48 17.86
C LYS A 415 43.29 17.98 18.93
N ILE A 416 42.26 18.68 18.48
CA ILE A 416 41.13 19.06 19.31
C ILE A 416 39.96 18.12 19.01
N ALA A 417 39.49 17.42 20.04
CA ALA A 417 38.33 16.55 19.91
C ALA A 417 37.03 17.34 20.11
N HIS A 418 36.03 17.05 19.28
CA HIS A 418 34.69 17.63 19.40
C HIS A 418 33.61 16.60 19.04
N THR A 419 32.39 16.84 19.49
CA THR A 419 31.22 16.06 19.08
C THR A 419 30.70 16.48 17.71
N GLU A 420 29.78 15.70 17.17
CA GLU A 420 29.05 15.95 15.91
C GLU A 420 28.18 17.21 15.91
N PHE A 421 27.87 17.80 17.08
CA PHE A 421 26.98 18.96 17.17
C PHE A 421 27.60 20.24 16.57
N ASP A 422 26.80 20.99 15.82
CA ASP A 422 27.22 22.23 15.12
C ASP A 422 27.95 23.22 16.04
N PHE A 423 27.47 23.42 17.28
CA PHE A 423 28.15 24.31 18.23
C PHE A 423 29.56 23.82 18.57
N ALA A 424 29.76 22.50 18.71
CA ALA A 424 31.04 21.90 19.06
C ALA A 424 32.03 21.98 17.88
N ILE A 425 31.54 21.78 16.66
CA ILE A 425 32.31 21.99 15.42
C ILE A 425 32.74 23.45 15.33
N LEU A 426 31.82 24.40 15.55
CA LEU A 426 32.11 25.82 15.53
C LEU A 426 33.12 26.22 16.61
N GLN A 427 32.99 25.72 17.84
CA GLN A 427 33.95 25.95 18.92
C GLN A 427 35.36 25.49 18.54
N ALA A 428 35.48 24.28 17.97
CA ALA A 428 36.74 23.73 17.52
C ALA A 428 37.36 24.56 16.38
N GLU A 429 36.53 25.00 15.41
CA GLU A 429 36.98 25.84 14.30
C GLU A 429 37.41 27.25 14.75
N ILE A 430 36.69 27.87 15.69
CA ILE A 430 37.12 29.16 16.29
C ILE A 430 38.49 29.00 16.95
N PHE A 431 38.65 27.98 17.80
CA PHE A 431 39.91 27.73 18.47
C PHE A 431 41.05 27.46 17.48
N LYS A 432 40.82 26.59 16.49
CA LYS A 432 41.75 26.32 15.38
C LYS A 432 42.18 27.58 14.67
N LYS A 433 41.25 28.46 14.30
CA LYS A 433 41.55 29.75 13.65
C LYS A 433 42.37 30.68 14.54
N ILE A 434 42.08 30.73 15.85
CA ILE A 434 42.85 31.54 16.81
C ILE A 434 44.29 31.03 16.91
N VAL A 435 44.48 29.71 17.09
CA VAL A 435 45.80 29.08 17.19
C VAL A 435 46.59 29.26 15.88
N GLN A 436 45.95 29.05 14.73
CA GLN A 436 46.56 29.30 13.41
C GLN A 436 46.96 30.76 13.23
N LYS A 437 46.09 31.74 13.55
CA LYS A 437 46.39 33.17 13.39
C LYS A 437 47.45 33.67 14.37
N ARG A 438 47.45 33.19 15.61
CA ARG A 438 48.36 33.66 16.67
C ARG A 438 49.72 32.99 16.63
N LEU A 439 49.76 31.67 16.39
CA LEU A 439 50.96 30.83 16.53
C LEU A 439 51.43 30.18 15.22
N GLY A 440 50.59 30.18 14.18
CA GLY A 440 50.87 29.45 12.93
C GLY A 440 50.78 27.94 13.06
N LEU A 441 50.38 27.40 14.22
CA LEU A 441 50.27 25.96 14.46
C LEU A 441 49.05 25.38 13.75
N ALA A 442 49.23 24.22 13.12
CA ALA A 442 48.13 23.44 12.58
C ALA A 442 47.34 22.81 13.73
N VAL A 443 46.02 22.99 13.70
CA VAL A 443 45.09 22.32 14.61
C VAL A 443 44.19 21.42 13.80
N GLU A 444 44.17 20.14 14.15
CA GLU A 444 43.30 19.12 13.61
C GLU A 444 42.06 19.02 14.50
N ALA A 445 40.88 19.27 13.95
CA ALA A 445 39.62 18.99 14.63
C ALA A 445 39.22 17.53 14.37
N VAL A 446 39.05 16.75 15.43
CA VAL A 446 38.72 15.33 15.38
C VAL A 446 37.31 15.12 15.95
N GLN A 447 36.39 14.74 15.08
CA GLN A 447 35.04 14.42 15.51
C GLN A 447 35.02 13.04 16.19
N LEU A 448 34.56 12.99 17.45
CA LEU A 448 34.45 11.78 18.26
C LEU A 448 33.14 11.82 19.05
N ASN A 449 32.60 10.64 19.40
CA ASN A 449 31.48 10.58 20.35
C ASN A 449 31.97 10.89 21.78
N SER A 450 31.05 11.19 22.69
CA SER A 450 31.36 11.58 24.07
C SER A 450 32.31 10.60 24.79
N ASN A 451 32.05 9.29 24.75
CA ASN A 451 32.92 8.29 25.40
C ASN A 451 34.34 8.28 24.82
N GLU A 452 34.45 8.41 23.50
CA GLU A 452 35.72 8.39 22.77
C GLU A 452 36.54 9.66 22.98
N ILE A 453 35.92 10.83 23.17
CA ILE A 453 36.61 12.06 23.54
C ILE A 453 37.38 11.86 24.85
N TRP A 454 36.69 11.41 25.89
CA TRP A 454 37.29 11.21 27.21
C TRP A 454 38.37 10.13 27.20
N ARG A 455 38.12 9.02 26.51
CA ARG A 455 39.11 7.95 26.36
C ARG A 455 40.36 8.45 25.61
N SER A 456 40.16 9.16 24.50
CA SER A 456 41.26 9.67 23.68
C SER A 456 42.09 10.72 24.41
N LEU A 457 41.45 11.58 25.23
CA LEU A 457 42.16 12.54 26.09
C LEU A 457 43.00 11.82 27.15
N ALA A 458 42.43 10.81 27.82
CA ALA A 458 43.12 10.03 28.85
C ALA A 458 44.29 9.20 28.28
N GLU A 459 44.16 8.70 27.05
CA GLU A 459 45.20 7.95 26.33
C GLU A 459 46.21 8.86 25.60
N GLY A 460 46.02 10.19 25.62
CA GLY A 460 46.88 11.15 24.92
C GLY A 460 46.79 11.10 23.39
N LYS A 461 45.70 10.53 22.84
CA LYS A 461 45.43 10.46 21.39
C LYS A 461 44.91 11.76 20.81
N VAL A 462 44.35 12.61 21.67
CA VAL A 462 43.96 14.00 21.39
C VAL A 462 44.42 14.88 22.54
N GLU A 463 44.67 16.14 22.24
CA GLU A 463 45.34 17.07 23.14
C GLU A 463 44.34 17.82 24.02
N CYS A 464 43.20 18.22 23.46
CA CYS A 464 42.16 18.95 24.19
C CYS A 464 40.75 18.74 23.63
N SER A 465 39.73 19.17 24.38
CA SER A 465 38.34 19.27 23.92
C SER A 465 37.66 20.48 24.58
N LEU A 466 36.77 21.16 23.83
CA LEU A 466 36.10 22.40 24.27
C LEU A 466 34.59 22.25 24.45
N SER A 467 34.00 21.14 24.03
CA SER A 467 32.56 20.88 24.02
C SER A 467 32.00 19.91 25.08
N PRO A 468 32.75 19.40 26.08
CA PRO A 468 32.17 18.63 27.19
C PRO A 468 31.19 19.43 28.07
N TRP A 469 29.95 18.94 28.24
CA TRP A 469 28.93 19.60 29.07
C TRP A 469 28.98 19.17 30.54
N MET A 470 29.23 20.14 31.41
CA MET A 470 29.40 19.96 32.85
C MET A 470 28.44 20.87 33.63
N PRO A 471 28.06 20.53 34.88
CA PRO A 471 28.55 19.37 35.64
C PRO A 471 27.67 18.12 35.56
N TYR A 472 26.51 18.11 34.90
CA TYR A 472 25.55 17.01 35.00
C TYR A 472 25.60 16.05 33.82
N SER A 473 25.61 16.56 32.59
CA SER A 473 25.47 15.78 31.37
C SER A 473 26.58 14.75 31.24
N TRP A 474 27.84 15.14 31.46
CA TRP A 474 29.00 14.25 31.35
C TRP A 474 29.65 13.95 32.71
N ALA A 475 28.90 14.11 33.81
CA ALA A 475 29.38 13.91 35.19
C ALA A 475 30.05 12.55 35.42
N SER A 476 29.44 11.48 34.91
CA SER A 476 29.93 10.11 35.07
C SER A 476 31.28 9.89 34.36
N LEU A 477 31.46 10.50 33.20
CA LEU A 477 32.72 10.46 32.45
C LEU A 477 33.79 11.29 33.15
N ALA A 478 33.43 12.48 33.64
CA ALA A 478 34.32 13.30 34.44
C ALA A 478 34.80 12.58 35.70
N GLN A 479 33.91 11.88 36.41
CA GLN A 479 34.29 11.07 37.57
C GLN A 479 35.22 9.92 37.19
N LYS A 480 34.94 9.22 36.08
CA LYS A 480 35.72 8.09 35.60
C LYS A 480 37.16 8.46 35.23
N TYR A 481 37.38 9.63 34.63
CA TYR A 481 38.68 10.03 34.08
C TYR A 481 39.36 11.18 34.85
N LYS A 482 38.83 11.58 36.01
CA LYS A 482 39.32 12.69 36.85
C LYS A 482 40.84 12.67 37.12
N ALA A 483 41.43 11.48 37.24
CA ALA A 483 42.86 11.34 37.51
C ALA A 483 43.76 11.57 36.28
N CYS A 484 43.21 11.50 35.06
CA CYS A 484 43.99 11.42 33.81
C CYS A 484 43.82 12.64 32.89
N ILE A 485 42.93 13.58 33.23
CA ILE A 485 42.58 14.75 32.43
C ILE A 485 42.54 15.95 33.35
N ASP A 486 43.05 17.09 32.87
CA ASP A 486 42.92 18.36 33.57
C ASP A 486 41.75 19.15 32.99
N ASP A 487 40.89 19.65 33.88
CA ASP A 487 39.76 20.50 33.55
C ASP A 487 40.13 21.95 33.85
N LEU A 488 40.21 22.78 32.81
CA LEU A 488 40.55 24.20 32.92
C LEU A 488 39.32 25.08 33.24
N GLY A 489 38.14 24.48 33.35
CA GLY A 489 36.90 25.15 33.68
C GLY A 489 36.11 25.64 32.46
N GLY A 490 34.99 26.30 32.74
CA GLY A 490 33.99 26.64 31.74
C GLY A 490 34.47 27.65 30.70
N ASN A 491 34.28 27.30 29.43
CA ASN A 491 34.57 28.12 28.26
C ASN A 491 33.31 28.69 27.58
N LEU A 492 32.13 28.10 27.81
CA LEU A 492 30.86 28.60 27.29
C LEU A 492 29.78 28.39 28.35
N TYR A 493 29.34 29.48 28.96
CA TYR A 493 28.30 29.48 30.00
C TYR A 493 26.92 29.69 29.39
N GLY A 494 25.87 29.28 30.11
CA GLY A 494 24.50 29.36 29.63
C GLY A 494 23.98 28.07 29.04
N CYS A 495 24.73 26.97 28.98
CA CYS A 495 24.24 25.73 28.39
C CYS A 495 23.07 25.17 29.20
N LYS A 496 21.93 24.85 28.59
CA LYS A 496 20.80 24.24 29.32
C LYS A 496 19.81 23.58 28.38
N TYR A 497 18.98 22.71 28.97
CA TYR A 497 17.81 22.11 28.35
C TYR A 497 16.54 22.77 28.89
N GLY A 498 15.43 22.70 28.15
CA GLY A 498 14.15 23.16 28.66
C GLY A 498 13.03 23.19 27.63
N LEU A 499 11.83 23.54 28.09
CA LEU A 499 10.75 23.94 27.19
C LEU A 499 10.99 25.36 26.69
N VAL A 500 10.85 25.52 25.38
CA VAL A 500 11.10 26.78 24.68
C VAL A 500 9.81 27.20 23.97
N VAL A 501 9.49 28.48 24.10
CA VAL A 501 8.35 29.12 23.43
C VAL A 501 8.79 30.41 22.74
N PRO A 502 8.08 30.87 21.70
CA PRO A 502 8.28 32.21 21.17
C PRO A 502 8.03 33.28 22.24
N GLU A 503 8.74 34.40 22.14
CA GLU A 503 8.67 35.48 23.15
C GLU A 503 7.24 36.05 23.30
N TYR A 504 6.46 36.04 22.21
CA TYR A 504 5.06 36.48 22.17
C TYR A 504 4.07 35.54 22.88
N VAL A 505 4.51 34.36 23.35
CA VAL A 505 3.65 33.46 24.12
C VAL A 505 3.62 33.90 25.58
N GLU A 506 2.42 34.11 26.13
CA GLU A 506 2.19 34.58 27.50
C GLU A 506 2.40 33.49 28.59
N ALA A 507 3.49 32.71 28.50
CA ALA A 507 3.96 31.79 29.54
C ALA A 507 5.38 32.14 29.97
N ASN A 508 5.65 32.13 31.28
CA ASN A 508 6.99 32.39 31.82
C ASN A 508 7.53 31.19 32.62
N THR A 509 6.65 30.34 33.16
CA THR A 509 6.98 29.08 33.84
C THR A 509 6.37 27.90 33.10
N ILE A 510 6.91 26.68 33.26
CA ILE A 510 6.29 25.47 32.71
C ILE A 510 4.87 25.29 33.25
N GLN A 511 4.64 25.64 34.52
CA GLN A 511 3.31 25.59 35.15
C GLN A 511 2.29 26.52 34.49
N ASP A 512 2.72 27.64 33.89
CA ASP A 512 1.81 28.58 33.21
C ASP A 512 1.19 27.97 31.95
N LEU A 513 1.77 26.91 31.39
CA LEU A 513 1.17 26.18 30.26
C LEU A 513 -0.23 25.64 30.58
N ASN A 514 -0.52 25.32 31.85
CA ASN A 514 -1.86 24.91 32.29
C ASN A 514 -2.90 26.04 32.24
N LYS A 515 -2.47 27.30 32.20
CA LYS A 515 -3.35 28.48 32.23
C LYS A 515 -3.62 29.03 30.83
N ILE A 516 -2.81 28.64 29.83
CA ILE A 516 -2.94 29.12 28.46
C ILE A 516 -3.86 28.17 27.71
N ARG A 517 -5.05 28.65 27.35
CA ARG A 517 -5.84 28.01 26.30
C ARG A 517 -5.23 28.37 24.95
N MET A 518 -4.30 27.53 24.48
CA MET A 518 -3.81 27.62 23.12
C MET A 518 -4.90 27.02 22.21
N ASP A 519 -5.59 27.84 21.41
CA ASP A 519 -6.66 27.40 20.49
C ASP A 519 -6.19 26.48 19.34
N VAL A 520 -5.01 25.87 19.46
CA VAL A 520 -4.47 24.87 18.53
C VAL A 520 -3.73 23.80 19.33
N LYS A 521 -4.31 22.59 19.38
CA LYS A 521 -3.71 21.28 19.73
C LYS A 521 -2.60 21.31 20.78
N GLU A 522 -2.96 20.92 22.00
CA GLU A 522 -2.13 20.69 23.18
C GLU A 522 -0.92 19.75 22.91
N THR A 523 0.10 20.25 22.21
CA THR A 523 1.20 19.44 21.66
C THR A 523 2.54 20.06 22.04
N ILE A 524 3.39 19.28 22.70
CA ILE A 524 4.81 19.60 22.86
C ILE A 524 5.56 18.87 21.76
N TYR A 525 6.18 19.63 20.86
CA TYR A 525 7.03 19.04 19.82
C TYR A 525 8.41 18.75 20.41
N SER A 526 8.73 17.45 20.51
CA SER A 526 10.00 17.01 21.06
C SER A 526 10.76 16.19 20.05
N ILE A 527 12.09 16.15 20.19
CA ILE A 527 12.90 15.20 19.45
C ILE A 527 12.66 13.77 19.96
N GLN A 528 13.26 12.80 19.29
CA GLN A 528 13.07 11.37 19.55
C GLN A 528 13.18 11.02 21.05
N ARG A 529 12.22 10.24 21.55
CA ARG A 529 12.11 9.83 22.96
C ARG A 529 13.36 9.19 23.56
N ARG A 530 14.19 8.55 22.72
CA ARG A 530 15.43 7.89 23.14
C ARG A 530 16.56 8.86 23.48
N THR A 531 16.42 10.14 23.13
CA THR A 531 17.38 11.19 23.51
C THR A 531 17.12 11.66 24.94
N LYS A 532 18.15 12.22 25.60
CA LYS A 532 18.00 12.79 26.96
C LYS A 532 16.88 13.83 27.00
N VAL A 533 16.86 14.76 26.04
CA VAL A 533 15.84 15.82 25.96
C VAL A 533 14.44 15.26 25.69
N GLY A 534 14.31 14.27 24.79
CA GLY A 534 13.04 13.63 24.49
C GLY A 534 12.47 12.82 25.66
N ALA A 535 13.33 12.21 26.48
CA ALA A 535 12.92 11.54 27.72
C ALA A 535 12.44 12.55 28.78
N LEU A 536 13.17 13.66 28.95
CA LEU A 536 12.84 14.74 29.88
C LEU A 536 11.53 15.44 29.51
N ALA A 537 11.18 15.52 28.22
CA ALA A 537 9.88 16.02 27.77
C ALA A 537 8.71 15.24 28.41
N ALA A 538 8.78 13.90 28.39
CA ALA A 538 7.75 13.02 28.94
C ALA A 538 7.70 13.05 30.46
N GLU A 539 8.84 13.26 31.11
CA GLU A 539 8.90 13.49 32.55
C GLU A 539 8.26 14.83 32.96
N THR A 540 8.46 15.87 32.15
CA THR A 540 7.90 17.20 32.37
C THR A 540 6.37 17.19 32.40
N LEU A 541 5.71 16.45 31.50
CA LEU A 541 4.26 16.30 31.52
C LEU A 541 3.74 15.77 32.87
N ARG A 542 4.45 14.80 33.44
CA ARG A 542 4.09 14.18 34.72
C ARG A 542 4.39 15.10 35.90
N ALA A 543 5.57 15.70 35.94
CA ALA A 543 6.02 16.55 37.03
C ALA A 543 5.16 17.82 37.20
N TYR A 544 4.74 18.43 36.09
CA TYR A 544 3.94 19.67 36.08
C TYR A 544 2.43 19.44 35.94
N ASN A 545 1.99 18.17 35.93
CA ASN A 545 0.58 17.78 35.75
C ASN A 545 -0.08 18.52 34.57
N LEU A 546 0.57 18.50 33.40
CA LEU A 546 0.12 19.18 32.18
C LEU A 546 -1.01 18.40 31.49
N GLN A 547 -2.15 18.24 32.18
CA GLN A 547 -3.30 17.45 31.71
C GLN A 547 -3.95 18.13 30.50
N GLY A 548 -3.66 17.59 29.31
CA GLY A 548 -4.07 18.14 28.01
C GLY A 548 -2.91 18.04 27.01
N PHE A 549 -1.68 18.31 27.46
CA PHE A 549 -0.52 18.22 26.58
C PHE A 549 -0.15 16.76 26.28
N HIS A 550 0.05 16.46 25.00
CA HIS A 550 0.72 15.25 24.54
C HIS A 550 2.03 15.62 23.85
N ILE A 551 2.96 14.67 23.79
CA ILE A 551 4.24 14.86 23.11
C ILE A 551 4.17 14.21 21.74
N GLU A 552 4.47 15.01 20.71
CA GLU A 552 4.71 14.51 19.37
C GLU A 552 6.21 14.42 19.16
N HIS A 553 6.73 13.19 19.10
CA HIS A 553 8.14 12.95 18.84
C HIS A 553 8.43 13.05 17.34
N LYS A 554 9.33 13.95 16.97
CA LYS A 554 9.87 14.09 15.60
C LYS A 554 11.38 13.88 15.62
N ASP A 555 12.00 13.83 14.46
CA ASP A 555 13.42 14.17 14.36
C ASP A 555 13.61 15.68 14.56
N GLU A 556 14.85 16.14 14.67
CA GLU A 556 15.14 17.55 14.92
C GLU A 556 14.55 18.45 13.81
N ASN A 557 14.73 18.08 12.55
CA ASN A 557 14.20 18.84 11.41
C ASN A 557 12.67 18.95 11.43
N GLY A 558 11.96 17.86 11.74
CA GLY A 558 10.51 17.86 11.89
C GLY A 558 10.05 18.76 13.04
N MET A 559 10.75 18.77 14.18
CA MET A 559 10.44 19.67 15.29
C MET A 559 10.68 21.14 14.91
N LEU A 560 11.78 21.44 14.20
CA LEU A 560 12.08 22.78 13.70
C LEU A 560 11.07 23.27 12.65
N ALA A 561 10.59 22.40 11.76
CA ALA A 561 9.56 22.75 10.79
C ALA A 561 8.24 23.17 11.46
N GLU A 562 7.86 22.52 12.56
CA GLU A 562 6.66 22.87 13.33
C GLU A 562 6.82 24.20 14.07
N LEU A 563 8.02 24.46 14.60
CA LEU A 563 8.40 25.75 15.20
C LEU A 563 8.27 26.88 14.16
N GLU A 564 8.91 26.72 13.00
CA GLU A 564 8.90 27.72 11.93
C GLU A 564 7.48 27.99 11.42
N LEU A 565 6.71 26.93 11.15
CA LEU A 565 5.34 27.03 10.67
C LEU A 565 4.46 27.87 11.60
N ARG A 566 4.56 27.64 12.91
CA ARG A 566 3.74 28.34 13.91
C ARG A 566 4.23 29.77 14.15
N ILE A 567 5.53 30.00 14.19
CA ILE A 567 6.09 31.36 14.25
C ILE A 567 5.62 32.19 13.04
N LYS A 568 5.65 31.62 11.83
CA LYS A 568 5.17 32.29 10.61
C LYS A 568 3.69 32.68 10.69
N LYS A 569 2.88 31.86 11.35
CA LYS A 569 1.45 32.12 11.58
C LYS A 569 1.14 32.94 12.83
N LYS A 570 2.17 33.30 13.62
CA LYS A 570 2.02 33.89 14.97
C LYS A 570 1.16 33.03 15.91
N GLU A 571 1.20 31.71 15.73
CA GLU A 571 0.53 30.75 16.59
C GLU A 571 1.43 30.37 17.78
N PRO A 572 0.86 30.07 18.96
CA PRO A 572 1.64 29.54 20.07
C PRO A 572 2.25 28.16 19.75
N VAL A 573 3.49 27.93 20.18
CA VAL A 573 4.19 26.65 20.03
C VAL A 573 5.08 26.38 21.23
N VAL A 574 5.10 25.12 21.68
CA VAL A 574 5.99 24.64 22.72
C VAL A 574 6.86 23.54 22.14
N ILE A 575 8.17 23.71 22.23
CA ILE A 575 9.15 22.70 21.83
C ILE A 575 10.06 22.35 22.99
N THR A 576 10.70 21.18 22.92
CA THR A 576 11.90 20.95 23.73
C THR A 576 13.12 21.51 23.02
N GLY A 577 13.87 22.38 23.70
CA GLY A 577 15.09 22.98 23.16
C GLY A 577 16.28 22.86 24.10
N TRP A 578 17.45 23.17 23.55
CA TRP A 578 18.72 23.24 24.27
C TRP A 578 19.53 24.41 23.75
N GLN A 579 20.37 25.02 24.58
CA GLN A 579 21.34 26.03 24.13
C GLN A 579 22.77 25.62 24.49
N PRO A 580 23.78 25.92 23.65
CA PRO A 580 23.71 26.71 22.41
C PRO A 580 22.99 25.99 21.25
N HIS A 581 22.20 26.74 20.47
CA HIS A 581 21.51 26.20 19.28
C HIS A 581 21.13 27.29 18.27
N LYS A 582 21.06 26.93 16.98
CA LYS A 582 20.78 27.87 15.87
C LYS A 582 19.44 28.61 16.00
N ILE A 583 18.42 27.97 16.59
CA ILE A 583 17.08 28.57 16.73
C ILE A 583 17.08 29.89 17.51
N PHE A 584 18.00 30.06 18.46
CA PHE A 584 18.10 31.27 19.27
C PHE A 584 18.78 32.43 18.53
N GLY A 585 19.49 32.15 17.42
CA GLY A 585 19.98 33.17 16.50
C GLY A 585 18.97 33.48 15.39
N THR A 586 18.09 32.54 15.06
CA THR A 586 17.06 32.69 14.02
C THR A 586 15.78 33.37 14.53
N TYR A 587 15.35 33.06 15.75
CA TYR A 587 14.05 33.46 16.29
C TYR A 587 14.16 34.05 17.69
N GLN A 588 13.22 34.93 18.04
CA GLN A 588 13.06 35.47 19.39
C GLN A 588 12.31 34.45 20.26
N LEU A 589 13.06 33.65 21.01
CA LEU A 589 12.56 32.57 21.84
C LEU A 589 12.95 32.78 23.30
N LYS A 590 12.13 32.27 24.21
CA LYS A 590 12.41 32.23 25.64
C LYS A 590 12.25 30.81 26.20
N PHE A 591 13.12 30.46 27.16
CA PHE A 591 12.94 29.27 27.97
C PHE A 591 11.86 29.53 29.03
N LEU A 592 11.00 28.55 29.24
CA LEU A 592 10.10 28.54 30.39
C LEU A 592 10.90 28.19 31.64
N GLN A 593 10.64 28.89 32.74
CA GLN A 593 11.22 28.57 34.03
C GLN A 593 10.75 27.18 34.49
N ASP A 594 11.69 26.39 35.00
CA ASP A 594 11.48 25.02 35.48
C ASP A 594 11.75 24.95 37.00
N PRO A 595 10.83 25.41 37.88
CA PRO A 595 11.03 25.39 39.33
C PRO A 595 11.28 24.00 39.93
N GLN A 596 10.79 22.94 39.29
CA GLN A 596 10.99 21.55 39.70
C GLN A 596 12.29 20.94 39.16
N GLU A 597 13.05 21.69 38.36
CA GLU A 597 14.35 21.30 37.78
C GLU A 597 14.31 19.97 37.01
N VAL A 598 13.21 19.69 36.32
CA VAL A 598 13.04 18.46 35.52
C VAL A 598 14.09 18.38 34.41
N PHE A 599 14.37 19.48 33.72
CA PHE A 599 15.41 19.57 32.70
C PHE A 599 16.83 19.74 33.28
N GLY A 600 16.94 19.84 34.61
CA GLY A 600 18.17 20.12 35.32
C GLY A 600 18.53 21.60 35.38
N LYS A 601 19.65 21.89 36.05
CA LYS A 601 20.21 23.24 36.18
C LYS A 601 21.05 23.63 34.98
N GLU A 602 21.36 24.92 34.89
CA GLU A 602 22.30 25.44 33.91
C GLU A 602 23.67 24.73 34.01
N GLU A 603 24.20 24.41 32.84
CA GLU A 603 25.47 23.77 32.55
C GLU A 603 26.40 24.75 31.81
N TYR A 604 27.61 24.29 31.54
CA TYR A 604 28.56 24.98 30.69
C TYR A 604 29.36 23.96 29.88
N CYS A 605 29.88 24.39 28.73
CA CYS A 605 30.94 23.65 28.07
C CYS A 605 32.26 23.93 28.79
N THR A 606 33.02 22.89 29.10
CA THR A 606 34.31 23.00 29.79
C THR A 606 35.49 22.72 28.86
N THR A 607 36.64 23.31 29.17
CA THR A 607 37.89 23.04 28.47
C THR A 607 38.63 21.90 29.16
N LEU A 608 38.75 20.77 28.47
CA LEU A 608 39.53 19.62 28.93
C LEU A 608 40.86 19.52 28.18
N ILE A 609 41.93 19.21 28.90
CA ILE A 609 43.26 18.95 28.33
C ILE A 609 43.85 17.65 28.88
N ARG A 610 44.74 17.00 28.12
CA ARG A 610 45.53 15.87 28.65
C ARG A 610 46.59 16.34 29.65
N LYS A 611 47.03 15.47 30.57
CA LYS A 611 47.94 15.81 31.69
C LYS A 611 49.22 16.57 31.32
N ASP A 612 49.91 16.16 30.25
CA ASP A 612 51.17 16.80 29.85
C ASP A 612 50.98 17.97 28.85
N PHE A 613 49.73 18.40 28.59
CA PHE A 613 49.44 19.41 27.56
C PHE A 613 50.16 20.73 27.81
N GLN A 614 50.20 21.23 29.06
CA GLN A 614 50.88 22.49 29.37
C GLN A 614 52.40 22.41 29.11
N LYS A 615 53.00 21.26 29.37
CA LYS A 615 54.43 21.02 29.16
C LYS A 615 54.76 20.94 27.68
N ASP A 616 53.91 20.26 26.92
CA ASP A 616 54.16 19.97 25.51
C ASP A 616 53.76 21.13 24.58
N TYR A 617 52.74 21.90 24.96
CA TYR A 617 52.22 23.04 24.18
C TYR A 617 52.04 24.30 25.03
N PRO A 618 53.12 24.86 25.63
CA PRO A 618 53.01 25.99 26.55
C PRO A 618 52.38 27.24 25.92
N GLU A 619 52.69 27.53 24.65
CA GLU A 619 52.11 28.69 23.93
C GLU A 619 50.62 28.52 23.64
N VAL A 620 50.17 27.28 23.43
CA VAL A 620 48.74 26.98 23.18
C VAL A 620 47.98 26.92 24.49
N TYR A 621 48.63 26.45 25.56
CA TYR A 621 48.08 26.49 26.91
C TYR A 621 47.71 27.92 27.33
N GLU A 622 48.55 28.90 27.02
CA GLU A 622 48.26 30.31 27.27
C GLU A 622 47.03 30.83 26.51
N ILE A 623 46.71 30.26 25.34
CA ILE A 623 45.51 30.62 24.59
C ILE A 623 44.28 29.89 25.15
N ILE A 624 44.40 28.57 25.39
CA ILE A 624 43.26 27.71 25.70
C ILE A 624 42.75 27.90 27.14
N LYS A 625 43.62 28.27 28.09
CA LYS A 625 43.24 28.52 29.49
C LYS A 625 42.30 29.72 29.63
N ASP A 626 42.47 30.73 28.78
CA ASP A 626 41.69 31.96 28.77
C ASP A 626 40.61 31.94 27.68
N PHE A 627 40.43 30.80 26.99
CA PHE A 627 39.46 30.65 25.93
C PHE A 627 38.05 30.64 26.49
N LYS A 628 37.30 31.71 26.21
CA LYS A 628 35.90 31.88 26.58
C LYS A 628 35.10 32.41 25.40
N LEU A 629 33.89 31.91 25.26
CA LEU A 629 32.97 32.25 24.18
C LEU A 629 31.70 32.87 24.74
N ASP A 630 31.12 33.77 23.95
CA ASP A 630 29.84 34.39 24.22
C ASP A 630 28.72 33.59 23.55
N ILE A 631 27.76 33.13 24.35
CA ILE A 631 26.69 32.26 23.87
C ILE A 631 25.76 32.95 22.85
N LYS A 632 25.58 34.27 22.95
CA LYS A 632 24.75 35.02 21.99
C LYS A 632 25.44 35.12 20.64
N ALA A 633 26.73 35.45 20.63
CA ALA A 633 27.54 35.45 19.42
C ALA A 633 27.65 34.05 18.77
N ILE A 634 27.68 32.98 19.58
CA ILE A 634 27.60 31.60 19.06
C ILE A 634 26.24 31.33 18.39
N HIS A 635 25.12 31.76 18.97
CA HIS A 635 23.81 31.62 18.33
C HIS A 635 23.75 32.31 16.97
N GLU A 636 24.27 33.54 16.87
CA GLU A 636 24.32 34.29 15.61
C GLU A 636 25.21 33.60 14.56
N ALA A 637 26.38 33.09 14.96
CA ALA A 637 27.27 32.34 14.07
C ALA A 637 26.61 31.04 13.56
N LEU A 638 25.91 30.31 14.43
CA LEU A 638 25.14 29.12 14.04
C LEU A 638 23.99 29.45 13.10
N HIS A 639 23.32 30.60 13.28
CA HIS A 639 22.33 31.09 12.33
C HIS A 639 22.93 31.35 10.95
N HIS A 640 24.12 31.96 10.89
CA HIS A 640 24.82 32.14 9.61
C HIS A 640 25.19 30.81 8.95
N ILE A 641 25.56 29.78 9.73
CA ILE A 641 25.84 28.44 9.21
C ILE A 641 24.59 27.81 8.59
N ASP A 642 23.46 27.92 9.27
CA ASP A 642 22.16 27.46 8.76
C ASP A 642 21.76 28.16 7.45
N LYS A 643 22.17 29.41 7.25
CA LYS A 643 22.03 30.18 5.99
C LYS A 643 23.04 29.78 4.90
N GLY A 644 23.87 28.76 5.11
CA GLY A 644 24.84 28.24 4.15
C GLY A 644 26.27 28.79 4.31
N MET A 645 26.58 29.49 5.41
CA MET A 645 27.96 29.86 5.71
C MET A 645 28.74 28.62 6.18
N SER A 646 29.95 28.40 5.65
CA SER A 646 30.78 27.30 6.17
C SER A 646 31.25 27.58 7.60
N PHE A 647 31.46 26.52 8.40
CA PHE A 647 31.98 26.63 9.77
C PHE A 647 33.27 27.46 9.84
N SER A 648 34.19 27.29 8.89
CA SER A 648 35.41 28.11 8.81
C SER A 648 35.10 29.60 8.63
N LYS A 649 34.12 29.98 7.80
CA LYS A 649 33.76 31.38 7.57
C LYS A 649 33.02 31.96 8.78
N ALA A 650 32.18 31.16 9.43
CA ALA A 650 31.49 31.54 10.66
C ALA A 650 32.47 31.76 11.82
N ALA A 651 33.51 30.93 11.93
CA ALA A 651 34.60 31.13 12.87
C ALA A 651 35.38 32.43 12.60
N ASP A 652 35.70 32.73 11.34
CA ASP A 652 36.35 34.00 10.97
C ASP A 652 35.46 35.21 11.27
N TRP A 653 34.15 35.10 11.00
CA TRP A 653 33.17 36.12 11.37
C TRP A 653 33.14 36.35 12.89
N TYR A 654 33.03 35.27 13.68
CA TYR A 654 32.98 35.34 15.13
C TYR A 654 34.20 36.07 15.71
N ILE A 655 35.40 35.67 15.27
CA ILE A 655 36.69 36.25 15.70
C ILE A 655 36.83 37.72 15.27
N SER A 656 36.17 38.14 14.19
CA SER A 656 36.22 39.54 13.74
C SER A 656 35.32 40.48 14.56
N LYS A 657 34.36 39.91 15.31
CA LYS A 657 33.30 40.65 16.02
C LYS A 657 33.45 40.63 17.54
N ASN A 658 34.19 39.66 18.07
CA ASN A 658 34.42 39.39 19.49
C ASN A 658 35.89 39.04 19.70
#